data_AF-A0A2G8JZA0-F1
#
_entry.id   AF-A0A2G8JZA0-F1
#
_cell.length_a   1.000
_cell.length_b   1.000
_cell.length_c   1.000
_cell.angle_alpha   90.00
_cell.angle_beta   90.00
_cell.angle_gamma   90.00
#
_symmetry.space_group_name_H-M   'P 1'
#
loop_
_entity.id
_entity.type
_entity.pdbx_description
1 polymer ?
#
loop_
_entity_poly.entity_id
_entity_poly.type
_entity_poly.pdbx_seq_one_letter_code
_entity_poly.pdbx_strand_id
1 'polypeptide(L)'
;MYRSLQARELELNEVEIMYRSQQVKKNRFKSDWDNVEITTGVWMVADVPLPTMKKLFIYGTLELEDTRNYVINATYVFIHGGRLVAGFSEEEPFTHKLHFILQGNHLTPDIPLPDGPNMGSKVLGVFGGLDLHGVEREVTWTKLATTVVPGDSSIELAEETGWEVDDEIVVTTTSYETWQTETFVILEKTDKFNFKLNSSFQYSHIAKDHMLSDGSQEYTLAAEVGLLTRNIVIEGADYDDLFEESFGARVLVGKFNQGGEEFVGYARISNVQFKHTGQEGWTDFYDPRYSLAFLDAGEVTEESPSYVRSCSFHNGFNTAIGVFGTHGLEISDNVVHHVVGPGIVTWGEDTQIIHNLVTLVIFPGEYQDRSETENLMWNGGIEVEKARRPVLINNTVAGSERVGYKIKGELCDDSGTAWYGNEAHSTLHGVHIFGANQPGCSKVSNFFLWNSFDYAIYAQISSSLLVTGSKLVDNSAGVLALVKGPAALSHKTSEKFVEVRDSLMVGTSPSYDCQAATPEAAPFTSKHRSPNTGGISTVGFYFSVFMSGSNGAPFKPFHKVMSYPAISGISKLSGVTFADYGNACGSKHVPFIPNSASGDASHPIEVDSLRFVDVPEENYLFLPRPSLGLVNPSDCVDMDCDGMKKAMIRDLDGSMLGEAGTVIPDSAFEWDGDPRRGLGDYRIPRTMLTNPDGSRIPADQLAPNKGIYRGSGDCVWMSSWQAYKCNNLDHRMMIVESMDADTETRRVSPVALLS
;
A
#
# COMPACT_ATOMS: atom_id res chain seq x y z
N MET A 1 -33.36 -35.81 61.48
CA MET A 1 -33.08 -37.26 61.37
C MET A 1 -32.07 -37.43 60.24
N TYR A 2 -30.78 -37.44 60.53
CA TYR A 2 -29.95 -38.59 60.91
C TYR A 2 -29.48 -39.46 59.72
N ARG A 3 -28.15 -39.37 59.50
CA ARG A 3 -27.17 -40.31 58.89
C ARG A 3 -27.16 -40.41 57.35
N SER A 4 -26.02 -40.34 56.67
CA SER A 4 -24.58 -40.51 57.02
C SER A 4 -23.72 -39.70 56.02
N LEU A 5 -22.76 -38.84 56.35
CA LEU A 5 -21.44 -39.05 57.01
C LEU A 5 -20.61 -40.20 56.41
N GLN A 6 -19.90 -39.92 55.30
CA GLN A 6 -18.53 -40.38 55.00
C GLN A 6 -18.02 -39.75 53.69
N ALA A 7 -16.71 -39.46 53.64
CA ALA A 7 -15.93 -38.79 52.58
C ALA A 7 -15.88 -37.24 52.60
N ARG A 8 -15.55 -36.69 53.78
CA ARG A 8 -14.76 -35.46 53.98
C ARG A 8 -13.72 -35.84 55.05
N GLU A 9 -12.45 -35.49 54.81
CA GLU A 9 -11.20 -35.84 55.55
C GLU A 9 -10.40 -37.05 55.01
N LEU A 10 -9.10 -36.82 54.78
CA LEU A 10 -8.06 -37.58 54.03
C LEU A 10 -8.11 -37.22 52.52
N GLU A 11 -7.24 -36.40 51.93
CA GLU A 11 -5.82 -36.14 52.14
C GLU A 11 -5.52 -34.62 52.08
N LEU A 12 -5.29 -34.03 53.25
CA LEU A 12 -4.59 -32.76 53.45
C LEU A 12 -3.35 -33.13 54.27
N ASN A 13 -2.31 -33.61 53.59
CA ASN A 13 -0.93 -33.69 54.02
C ASN A 13 -0.12 -34.26 52.85
N GLU A 14 1.04 -33.66 52.57
CA GLU A 14 1.98 -33.99 51.48
C GLU A 14 1.68 -33.35 50.10
N VAL A 15 1.55 -32.02 50.07
CA VAL A 15 2.24 -31.27 49.00
C VAL A 15 3.59 -30.88 49.59
N GLU A 16 4.56 -31.74 49.35
CA GLU A 16 5.95 -31.55 49.71
C GLU A 16 6.46 -30.28 49.01
N ILE A 17 6.73 -29.25 49.82
CA ILE A 17 7.56 -28.11 49.44
C ILE A 17 8.99 -28.65 49.26
N MET A 18 9.26 -29.25 48.11
CA MET A 18 10.57 -29.58 47.55
C MET A 18 10.33 -29.68 46.04
N TYR A 19 10.86 -28.81 45.20
CA TYR A 19 12.27 -28.73 44.88
C TYR A 19 12.73 -27.28 44.73
N ARG A 20 13.14 -26.69 45.84
CA ARG A 20 14.27 -25.74 45.84
C ARG A 20 15.54 -26.60 45.70
N SER A 21 15.74 -27.29 44.57
CA SER A 21 16.97 -28.07 44.40
C SER A 21 18.14 -27.11 44.25
N GLN A 22 18.89 -27.08 45.33
CA GLN A 22 20.34 -27.05 45.41
C GLN A 22 21.02 -27.91 44.31
N GLN A 23 20.94 -27.46 43.07
CA GLN A 23 22.05 -27.48 42.12
C GLN A 23 22.07 -26.13 41.40
N VAL A 24 22.10 -25.05 42.18
CA VAL A 24 22.73 -23.82 41.70
C VAL A 24 24.22 -24.16 41.58
N LYS A 25 24.62 -24.77 40.45
CA LYS A 25 25.97 -24.49 39.95
C LYS A 25 25.97 -22.97 39.81
N LYS A 26 26.56 -22.28 40.78
CA LYS A 26 27.03 -20.91 40.59
C LYS A 26 28.01 -21.01 39.42
N ASN A 27 27.50 -20.93 38.20
CA ASN A 27 28.31 -20.56 37.06
C ASN A 27 28.72 -19.12 37.36
N ARG A 28 29.83 -18.99 38.10
CA ARG A 28 30.56 -17.73 38.12
C ARG A 28 30.96 -17.51 36.68
N PHE A 29 30.37 -16.50 36.05
CA PHE A 29 30.87 -15.93 34.82
C PHE A 29 32.39 -15.73 34.99
N LYS A 30 33.19 -16.41 34.16
CA LYS A 30 34.64 -16.50 34.34
C LYS A 30 35.31 -15.15 34.05
N SER A 31 34.81 -14.44 33.05
CA SER A 31 35.17 -13.07 32.63
C SER A 31 34.10 -12.49 31.70
N ASP A 32 34.11 -11.16 31.50
CA ASP A 32 33.36 -10.53 30.40
C ASP A 32 33.83 -11.09 29.05
N TRP A 33 32.90 -11.16 28.09
CA TRP A 33 33.08 -11.69 26.73
C TRP A 33 33.27 -13.21 26.62
N ASP A 34 33.05 -13.96 27.69
CA ASP A 34 32.94 -15.41 27.61
C ASP A 34 31.62 -15.84 26.95
N ASN A 35 31.58 -17.10 26.50
CA ASN A 35 30.33 -17.75 26.10
C ASN A 35 29.59 -18.22 27.36
N VAL A 36 28.27 -18.00 27.38
CA VAL A 36 27.35 -18.46 28.42
C VAL A 36 26.40 -19.48 27.81
N GLU A 37 26.20 -20.59 28.53
CA GLU A 37 25.35 -21.69 28.09
C GLU A 37 24.34 -22.05 29.18
N ILE A 38 23.06 -22.05 28.82
CA ILE A 38 21.95 -22.56 29.63
C ILE A 38 21.64 -23.95 29.09
N THR A 39 22.01 -25.00 29.83
CA THR A 39 21.98 -26.38 29.34
C THR A 39 20.57 -26.96 29.30
N THR A 40 20.33 -27.94 28.43
CA THR A 40 19.05 -28.66 28.31
C THR A 40 18.56 -29.19 29.66
N GLY A 41 17.25 -29.09 29.91
CA GLY A 41 16.62 -29.54 31.14
C GLY A 41 16.85 -28.63 32.36
N VAL A 42 17.58 -27.52 32.21
CA VAL A 42 17.75 -26.50 33.25
C VAL A 42 16.77 -25.36 33.03
N TRP A 43 16.04 -25.00 34.09
CA TRP A 43 15.33 -23.73 34.19
C TRP A 43 16.16 -22.77 35.04
N MET A 44 16.82 -21.81 34.40
CA MET A 44 17.65 -20.81 35.06
C MET A 44 16.87 -19.52 35.23
N VAL A 45 16.68 -19.11 36.48
CA VAL A 45 16.15 -17.78 36.81
C VAL A 45 17.33 -16.85 37.06
N ALA A 46 17.45 -15.79 36.27
CA ALA A 46 18.43 -14.74 36.48
C ALA A 46 17.90 -13.74 37.52
N ASP A 47 18.63 -13.57 38.62
CA ASP A 47 18.35 -12.66 39.75
C ASP A 47 19.47 -11.62 39.98
N VAL A 48 20.55 -11.72 39.21
CA VAL A 48 21.76 -10.90 39.28
C VAL A 48 22.06 -10.24 37.94
N PRO A 49 22.85 -9.14 37.91
CA PRO A 49 23.29 -8.56 36.65
C PRO A 49 24.02 -9.61 35.79
N LEU A 50 23.65 -9.67 34.52
CA LEU A 50 24.30 -10.53 33.53
C LEU A 50 25.59 -9.85 33.04
N PRO A 51 26.69 -10.60 32.83
CA PRO A 51 27.93 -10.03 32.30
C PRO A 51 27.76 -9.68 30.81
N THR A 52 28.75 -8.99 30.25
CA THR A 52 28.85 -8.90 28.79
C THR A 52 29.28 -10.25 28.23
N MET A 53 28.63 -10.71 27.16
CA MET A 53 28.83 -12.06 26.62
C MET A 53 29.26 -11.99 25.16
N LYS A 54 30.11 -12.91 24.72
CA LYS A 54 30.28 -13.09 23.27
C LYS A 54 29.09 -13.84 22.69
N LYS A 55 28.75 -14.97 23.30
CA LYS A 55 27.60 -15.81 22.92
C LYS A 55 26.78 -16.17 24.13
N LEU A 56 25.46 -16.06 24.04
CA LEU A 56 24.50 -16.62 24.98
C LEU A 56 23.73 -17.74 24.27
N PHE A 57 24.04 -19.00 24.59
CA PHE A 57 23.32 -20.16 24.09
C PHE A 57 22.28 -20.63 25.12
N ILE A 58 21.04 -20.81 24.66
CA ILE A 58 19.91 -21.21 25.51
C ILE A 58 19.34 -22.53 24.98
N TYR A 59 19.77 -23.64 25.58
CA TYR A 59 19.26 -24.99 25.32
C TYR A 59 18.20 -25.43 26.33
N GLY A 60 18.20 -24.84 27.53
CA GLY A 60 17.15 -24.98 28.55
C GLY A 60 16.24 -23.75 28.56
N THR A 61 15.77 -23.31 29.73
CA THR A 61 15.03 -22.06 29.89
C THR A 61 15.87 -21.02 30.63
N LEU A 62 15.93 -19.80 30.09
CA LEU A 62 16.39 -18.61 30.80
C LEU A 62 15.18 -17.71 31.10
N GLU A 63 14.85 -17.55 32.37
CA GLU A 63 13.84 -16.61 32.85
C GLU A 63 14.54 -15.42 33.51
N LEU A 64 14.14 -14.20 33.16
CA LEU A 64 14.58 -12.99 33.85
C LEU A 64 13.60 -12.66 34.97
N GLU A 65 14.05 -12.75 36.22
CA GLU A 65 13.20 -12.45 37.37
C GLU A 65 12.86 -10.95 37.39
N ASP A 66 11.57 -10.59 37.39
CA ASP A 66 11.09 -9.19 37.36
C ASP A 66 11.25 -8.45 38.70
N THR A 67 12.47 -8.43 39.22
CA THR A 67 12.87 -7.76 40.47
C THR A 67 13.83 -6.61 40.25
N ARG A 68 14.28 -6.39 39.01
CA ARG A 68 15.31 -5.42 38.64
C ARG A 68 15.39 -5.17 37.14
N ASN A 69 16.12 -4.13 36.77
CA ASN A 69 16.52 -3.90 35.38
C ASN A 69 17.61 -4.89 34.94
N TYR A 70 17.57 -5.33 33.68
CA TYR A 70 18.60 -6.15 33.05
C TYR A 70 19.15 -5.52 31.78
N VAL A 71 20.42 -5.84 31.50
CA VAL A 71 21.06 -5.62 30.22
C VAL A 71 21.57 -6.96 29.72
N ILE A 72 21.12 -7.39 28.54
CA ILE A 72 21.70 -8.52 27.82
C ILE A 72 22.62 -7.93 26.75
N ASN A 73 23.89 -7.77 27.10
CA ASN A 73 24.91 -7.26 26.20
C ASN A 73 25.65 -8.44 25.55
N ALA A 74 25.39 -8.73 24.28
CA ALA A 74 25.94 -9.90 23.60
C ALA A 74 26.16 -9.72 22.09
N THR A 75 27.11 -10.42 21.48
CA THR A 75 27.22 -10.46 20.00
C THR A 75 26.18 -11.41 19.38
N TYR A 76 25.95 -12.56 20.03
CA TYR A 76 24.96 -13.54 19.58
C TYR A 76 24.15 -14.02 20.78
N VAL A 77 22.82 -13.91 20.70
CA VAL A 77 21.89 -14.63 21.57
C VAL A 77 21.24 -15.70 20.72
N PHE A 78 21.38 -16.96 21.10
CA PHE A 78 20.88 -18.09 20.33
C PHE A 78 20.07 -19.01 21.23
N ILE A 79 18.76 -18.99 21.03
CA ILE A 79 17.81 -19.93 21.62
C ILE A 79 17.79 -21.16 20.73
N HIS A 80 18.44 -22.23 21.20
CA HIS A 80 18.64 -23.47 20.46
C HIS A 80 17.81 -24.58 21.12
N GLY A 81 16.54 -24.68 20.74
CA GLY A 81 15.56 -25.59 21.31
C GLY A 81 15.07 -25.22 22.72
N GLY A 82 15.74 -24.27 23.37
CA GLY A 82 15.38 -23.75 24.68
C GLY A 82 14.30 -22.67 24.66
N ARG A 83 14.23 -21.87 25.73
CA ARG A 83 13.27 -20.77 25.89
C ARG A 83 13.88 -19.57 26.61
N LEU A 84 13.63 -18.35 26.14
CA LEU A 84 13.95 -17.10 26.86
C LEU A 84 12.65 -16.41 27.28
N VAL A 85 12.52 -16.07 28.56
CA VAL A 85 11.32 -15.46 29.14
C VAL A 85 11.66 -14.14 29.84
N ALA A 86 11.02 -13.06 29.40
CA ALA A 86 10.90 -11.80 30.11
C ALA A 86 9.44 -11.33 30.02
N GLY A 87 8.67 -11.66 31.06
CA GLY A 87 7.22 -11.58 31.05
C GLY A 87 6.60 -12.82 30.41
N PHE A 88 5.71 -13.51 31.13
CA PHE A 88 5.14 -14.78 30.68
C PHE A 88 3.97 -14.62 29.70
N SER A 89 3.25 -13.51 29.82
CA SER A 89 2.13 -13.12 28.96
C SER A 89 1.86 -11.61 29.11
N GLU A 90 0.86 -11.10 28.39
CA GLU A 90 0.44 -9.70 28.50
C GLU A 90 -0.15 -9.39 29.90
N GLU A 91 -0.71 -10.40 30.58
CA GLU A 91 -1.22 -10.28 31.96
C GLU A 91 -0.13 -10.42 33.03
N GLU A 92 1.02 -11.01 32.68
CA GLU A 92 2.20 -11.14 33.53
C GLU A 92 3.43 -10.52 32.83
N PRO A 93 3.41 -9.20 32.55
CA PRO A 93 4.49 -8.53 31.81
C PRO A 93 5.74 -8.34 32.68
N PHE A 94 6.88 -8.16 32.02
CA PHE A 94 8.10 -7.68 32.65
C PHE A 94 7.98 -6.17 32.89
N THR A 95 7.94 -5.75 34.16
CA THR A 95 7.65 -4.36 34.54
C THR A 95 8.90 -3.48 34.69
N HIS A 96 10.07 -4.09 34.87
CA HIS A 96 11.35 -3.37 34.91
C HIS A 96 11.91 -3.10 33.50
N LYS A 97 13.06 -2.41 33.41
CA LYS A 97 13.73 -2.16 32.13
C LYS A 97 14.57 -3.36 31.70
N LEU A 98 14.38 -3.83 30.47
CA LEU A 98 15.22 -4.85 29.84
C LEU A 98 15.81 -4.26 28.57
N HIS A 99 17.14 -4.30 28.45
CA HIS A 99 17.83 -3.81 27.27
C HIS A 99 18.72 -4.90 26.66
N PHE A 100 18.36 -5.39 25.48
CA PHE A 100 19.24 -6.18 24.63
C PHE A 100 20.12 -5.23 23.82
N ILE A 101 21.44 -5.28 24.07
CA ILE A 101 22.44 -4.54 23.31
C ILE A 101 23.21 -5.57 22.49
N LEU A 102 22.86 -5.70 21.21
CA LEU A 102 23.50 -6.65 20.33
C LEU A 102 24.75 -6.04 19.70
N GLN A 103 25.92 -6.61 20.03
CA GLN A 103 27.24 -6.14 19.63
C GLN A 103 27.63 -6.69 18.26
N GLY A 104 28.43 -5.95 17.50
CA GLY A 104 28.95 -6.36 16.21
C GLY A 104 28.90 -5.25 15.16
N ASN A 105 29.58 -5.51 14.06
CA ASN A 105 29.68 -4.67 12.86
C ASN A 105 29.63 -5.56 11.61
N HIS A 106 29.72 -4.97 10.42
CA HIS A 106 29.60 -5.68 9.15
C HIS A 106 30.67 -6.79 8.94
N LEU A 107 31.81 -6.71 9.62
CA LEU A 107 32.88 -7.73 9.57
C LEU A 107 32.71 -8.84 10.61
N THR A 108 31.70 -8.76 11.47
CA THR A 108 31.47 -9.73 12.53
C THR A 108 31.03 -11.06 11.90
N PRO A 109 31.75 -12.18 12.14
CA PRO A 109 31.49 -13.44 11.45
C PRO A 109 30.07 -13.96 11.64
N ASP A 110 29.48 -14.48 10.57
CA ASP A 110 28.17 -15.11 10.64
C ASP A 110 28.19 -16.45 11.38
N ILE A 111 27.03 -16.86 11.91
CA ILE A 111 26.77 -18.23 12.36
C ILE A 111 25.84 -18.92 11.35
N PRO A 112 26.39 -19.68 10.39
CA PRO A 112 25.58 -20.54 9.54
C PRO A 112 25.04 -21.72 10.35
N LEU A 113 23.75 -22.02 10.20
CA LEU A 113 23.14 -23.19 10.82
C LEU A 113 23.15 -24.38 9.84
N PRO A 114 23.34 -25.61 10.32
CA PRO A 114 23.19 -26.80 9.48
C PRO A 114 21.72 -26.91 9.03
N ASP A 115 21.52 -27.21 7.74
CA ASP A 115 20.20 -27.43 7.13
C ASP A 115 19.15 -26.40 7.59
N GLY A 116 19.54 -25.13 7.62
CA GLY A 116 18.75 -24.00 8.10
C GLY A 116 19.28 -22.66 7.58
N PRO A 117 18.66 -21.54 7.99
CA PRO A 117 19.07 -20.23 7.51
C PRO A 117 20.41 -19.80 8.10
N ASN A 118 21.06 -18.85 7.43
CA ASN A 118 22.17 -18.14 8.02
C ASN A 118 21.64 -17.23 9.14
N MET A 119 22.03 -17.48 10.39
CA MET A 119 21.63 -16.63 11.51
C MET A 119 22.27 -15.23 11.41
N GLY A 120 23.42 -15.14 10.75
CA GLY A 120 24.20 -13.91 10.66
C GLY A 120 24.93 -13.59 11.96
N SER A 121 25.10 -12.30 12.23
CA SER A 121 25.70 -11.75 13.45
C SER A 121 24.89 -10.57 13.99
N LYS A 122 25.27 -10.06 15.18
CA LYS A 122 24.52 -9.00 15.89
C LYS A 122 23.04 -9.39 16.02
N VAL A 123 22.82 -10.60 16.52
CA VAL A 123 21.57 -11.34 16.31
C VAL A 123 21.00 -11.96 17.58
N LEU A 124 19.67 -11.92 17.71
CA LEU A 124 18.86 -12.79 18.54
C LEU A 124 18.20 -13.85 17.63
N GLY A 125 18.77 -15.06 17.62
CA GLY A 125 18.26 -16.20 16.87
C GLY A 125 17.34 -17.05 17.73
N VAL A 126 16.10 -17.23 17.28
CA VAL A 126 15.01 -17.93 17.99
C VAL A 126 14.67 -19.21 17.23
N PHE A 127 15.16 -20.32 17.74
CA PHE A 127 14.90 -21.67 17.24
C PHE A 127 14.41 -22.55 18.40
N GLY A 128 13.46 -22.00 19.15
CA GLY A 128 12.84 -22.49 20.37
C GLY A 128 11.77 -21.47 20.79
N GLY A 129 11.60 -21.19 22.08
CA GLY A 129 10.63 -20.19 22.54
C GLY A 129 11.23 -18.82 22.89
N LEU A 130 10.61 -17.73 22.43
CA LEU A 130 10.89 -16.37 22.92
C LEU A 130 9.59 -15.74 23.46
N ASP A 131 9.64 -15.28 24.70
CA ASP A 131 8.56 -14.52 25.33
C ASP A 131 9.08 -13.20 25.85
N LEU A 132 8.64 -12.12 25.22
CA LEU A 132 8.94 -10.75 25.61
C LEU A 132 7.61 -10.01 25.73
N HIS A 133 7.18 -9.76 26.95
CA HIS A 133 5.97 -8.99 27.24
C HIS A 133 6.36 -7.78 28.08
N GLY A 134 6.43 -6.61 27.46
CA GLY A 134 6.67 -5.35 28.14
C GLY A 134 5.42 -4.82 28.85
N VAL A 135 5.58 -3.70 29.55
CA VAL A 135 4.46 -2.98 30.17
C VAL A 135 3.48 -2.54 29.10
N GLU A 136 2.20 -2.83 29.33
CA GLU A 136 1.11 -2.50 28.41
C GLU A 136 1.06 -1.00 28.09
N ARG A 137 0.87 -0.69 26.81
CA ARG A 137 0.58 0.65 26.30
C ARG A 137 -0.79 0.62 25.62
N GLU A 138 -1.85 1.02 26.35
CA GLU A 138 -3.25 0.96 25.87
C GLU A 138 -3.45 1.61 24.50
N VAL A 139 -2.82 2.77 24.26
CA VAL A 139 -2.83 3.46 22.96
C VAL A 139 -1.40 3.55 22.45
N THR A 140 -1.10 2.84 21.35
CA THR A 140 0.24 2.86 20.74
C THR A 140 0.39 3.97 19.72
N TRP A 141 -0.70 4.36 19.07
CA TRP A 141 -0.78 5.54 18.23
C TRP A 141 -2.23 6.04 18.16
N THR A 142 -2.40 7.30 17.82
CA THR A 142 -3.70 7.95 17.57
C THR A 142 -3.49 9.07 16.55
N LYS A 143 -4.46 9.96 16.34
CA LYS A 143 -4.30 11.14 15.48
C LYS A 143 -4.20 12.43 16.31
N LEU A 144 -3.67 13.48 15.69
CA LEU A 144 -3.84 14.84 16.21
C LEU A 144 -5.33 15.23 16.21
N ALA A 145 -5.77 15.92 17.26
CA ALA A 145 -7.08 16.57 17.33
C ALA A 145 -7.04 17.98 16.73
N THR A 146 -5.89 18.66 16.81
CA THR A 146 -5.71 20.01 16.29
C THR A 146 -4.48 20.11 15.40
N THR A 147 -4.60 20.92 14.34
CA THR A 147 -3.50 21.18 13.41
C THR A 147 -2.38 21.91 14.14
N VAL A 148 -1.16 21.44 13.99
CA VAL A 148 0.05 22.15 14.44
C VAL A 148 0.74 22.81 13.24
N VAL A 149 1.38 23.95 13.48
CA VAL A 149 2.11 24.72 12.48
C VAL A 149 3.58 24.95 12.91
N PRO A 150 4.48 25.32 12.00
CA PRO A 150 5.87 25.58 12.34
C PRO A 150 6.03 26.57 13.49
N GLY A 151 6.80 26.20 14.50
CA GLY A 151 7.02 26.97 15.72
C GLY A 151 6.16 26.55 16.91
N ASP A 152 5.08 25.78 16.71
CA ASP A 152 4.33 25.17 17.81
C ASP A 152 5.18 24.14 18.55
N SER A 153 4.93 23.93 19.84
CA SER A 153 5.66 22.96 20.68
C SER A 153 4.75 22.16 21.62
N SER A 154 3.46 22.14 21.31
CA SER A 154 2.44 21.40 22.03
C SER A 154 1.52 20.72 21.04
N ILE A 155 0.98 19.57 21.44
CA ILE A 155 0.03 18.78 20.66
C ILE A 155 -1.21 18.47 21.50
N GLU A 156 -2.33 18.32 20.83
CA GLU A 156 -3.59 17.78 21.36
C GLU A 156 -3.93 16.53 20.54
N LEU A 157 -4.14 15.41 21.21
CA LEU A 157 -4.46 14.12 20.60
C LEU A 157 -5.97 13.90 20.51
N ALA A 158 -6.40 13.09 19.54
CA ALA A 158 -7.81 12.75 19.32
C ALA A 158 -8.38 11.82 20.40
N GLU A 159 -7.52 11.08 21.11
CA GLU A 159 -7.91 10.08 22.10
C GLU A 159 -7.11 10.23 23.40
N GLU A 160 -7.67 9.74 24.51
CA GLU A 160 -6.97 9.68 25.79
C GLU A 160 -5.79 8.71 25.70
N THR A 161 -4.61 9.12 26.15
CA THR A 161 -3.42 8.25 26.17
C THR A 161 -2.82 8.09 27.56
N GLY A 162 -2.15 6.94 27.74
CA GLY A 162 -1.31 6.64 28.90
C GLY A 162 0.15 7.07 28.72
N TRP A 163 0.46 7.95 27.78
CA TRP A 163 1.84 8.39 27.49
C TRP A 163 2.37 9.29 28.62
N GLU A 164 3.65 9.22 28.90
CA GLU A 164 4.29 9.87 30.04
C GLU A 164 5.43 10.81 29.62
N VAL A 165 5.87 11.66 30.55
CA VAL A 165 7.08 12.48 30.34
C VAL A 165 8.28 11.55 30.06
N ASP A 166 9.18 12.01 29.19
CA ASP A 166 10.32 11.28 28.64
C ASP A 166 9.97 10.21 27.58
N ASP A 167 8.69 10.00 27.26
CA ASP A 167 8.31 9.18 26.11
C ASP A 167 8.67 9.88 24.79
N GLU A 168 9.20 9.09 23.85
CA GLU A 168 9.49 9.51 22.48
C GLU A 168 8.29 9.19 21.59
N ILE A 169 7.92 10.15 20.75
CA ILE A 169 6.80 10.05 19.81
C ILE A 169 7.25 10.43 18.40
N VAL A 170 6.51 9.96 17.40
CA VAL A 170 6.61 10.39 16.01
C VAL A 170 5.30 11.06 15.59
N VAL A 171 5.37 12.14 14.82
CA VAL A 171 4.23 12.81 14.18
C VAL A 171 4.40 12.72 12.67
N THR A 172 3.41 12.13 11.98
CA THR A 172 3.53 11.78 10.56
C THR A 172 3.36 13.00 9.65
N THR A 173 3.99 12.96 8.48
CA THR A 173 3.79 13.98 7.44
C THR A 173 2.32 14.04 6.98
N THR A 174 1.82 15.22 6.63
CA THR A 174 0.54 15.39 5.93
C THR A 174 0.69 16.02 4.54
N SER A 175 1.93 16.22 4.07
CA SER A 175 2.24 16.75 2.73
C SER A 175 2.63 15.62 1.78
N TYR A 176 3.09 15.92 0.56
CA TYR A 176 3.67 14.89 -0.31
C TYR A 176 5.10 14.47 0.11
N GLU A 177 5.77 15.26 0.95
CA GLU A 177 7.14 14.98 1.39
C GLU A 177 7.14 14.06 2.62
N THR A 178 7.73 12.87 2.45
CA THR A 178 7.80 11.84 3.50
C THR A 178 8.72 12.26 4.65
N TRP A 179 9.79 13.00 4.35
CA TRP A 179 10.79 13.50 5.30
C TRP A 179 10.31 14.68 6.17
N GLN A 180 9.07 15.13 6.00
CA GLN A 180 8.41 16.05 6.94
C GLN A 180 7.81 15.34 8.16
N THR A 181 8.07 14.06 8.33
CA THR A 181 7.77 13.31 9.56
C THR A 181 8.74 13.74 10.66
N GLU A 182 8.25 14.08 11.85
CA GLU A 182 9.07 14.63 12.94
C GLU A 182 8.98 13.78 14.21
N THR A 183 10.07 13.68 14.97
CA THR A 183 10.12 12.95 16.25
C THR A 183 10.36 13.90 17.42
N PHE A 184 9.70 13.65 18.55
CA PHE A 184 9.76 14.49 19.74
C PHE A 184 9.86 13.67 21.02
N VAL A 185 10.34 14.32 22.08
CA VAL A 185 10.24 13.81 23.45
C VAL A 185 9.22 14.63 24.22
N ILE A 186 8.32 13.96 24.93
CA ILE A 186 7.33 14.60 25.81
C ILE A 186 8.05 15.19 27.03
N LEU A 187 7.99 16.51 27.21
CA LEU A 187 8.55 17.20 28.38
C LEU A 187 7.52 17.43 29.49
N GLU A 188 6.26 17.63 29.12
CA GLU A 188 5.19 17.89 30.08
C GLU A 188 3.90 17.24 29.60
N LYS A 189 3.23 16.54 30.52
CA LYS A 189 1.89 15.99 30.36
C LYS A 189 0.91 16.90 31.09
N THR A 190 0.17 17.71 30.34
CA THR A 190 -0.83 18.61 30.94
C THR A 190 -2.07 17.82 31.36
N ASP A 191 -2.52 16.89 30.52
CA ASP A 191 -3.55 15.91 30.79
C ASP A 191 -3.35 14.67 29.89
N LYS A 192 -4.37 13.85 29.66
CA LYS A 192 -4.27 12.63 28.83
C LYS A 192 -4.30 12.88 27.31
N PHE A 193 -4.64 14.09 26.87
CA PHE A 193 -4.72 14.50 25.47
C PHE A 193 -3.61 15.49 25.10
N ASN A 194 -3.18 16.32 26.06
CA ASN A 194 -2.35 17.49 25.82
C ASN A 194 -0.92 17.30 26.35
N PHE A 195 0.06 17.47 25.44
CA PHE A 195 1.47 17.28 25.72
C PHE A 195 2.31 18.47 25.22
N LYS A 196 3.38 18.79 25.95
CA LYS A 196 4.42 19.73 25.52
C LYS A 196 5.68 18.97 25.12
N LEU A 197 6.30 19.40 24.05
CA LEU A 197 7.40 18.71 23.38
C LEU A 197 8.75 19.39 23.65
N ASN A 198 9.82 18.65 23.43
CA ASN A 198 11.20 19.10 23.65
C ASN A 198 11.71 20.14 22.64
N SER A 199 11.03 20.27 21.50
CA SER A 199 11.36 21.21 20.45
C SER A 199 10.08 21.68 19.74
N SER A 200 10.22 22.68 18.87
CA SER A 200 9.11 23.17 18.06
C SER A 200 9.05 22.48 16.71
N PHE A 201 7.85 22.26 16.18
CA PHE A 201 7.60 21.75 14.84
C PHE A 201 8.29 22.60 13.77
N GLN A 202 8.84 21.94 12.76
CA GLN A 202 9.39 22.58 11.56
C GLN A 202 8.37 22.62 10.43
N TYR A 203 7.41 21.69 10.43
CA TYR A 203 6.40 21.55 9.40
C TYR A 203 4.98 21.66 9.97
N SER A 204 4.00 21.87 9.09
CA SER A 204 2.60 21.82 9.46
C SER A 204 2.11 20.37 9.41
N HIS A 205 1.36 19.95 10.43
CA HIS A 205 0.71 18.65 10.47
C HIS A 205 -0.79 18.86 10.66
N ILE A 206 -1.56 18.53 9.63
CA ILE A 206 -2.99 18.82 9.56
C ILE A 206 -3.74 17.91 10.52
N ALA A 207 -4.81 18.43 11.12
CA ALA A 207 -5.87 17.68 11.79
C ALA A 207 -7.17 18.44 11.64
N LYS A 208 -8.05 17.92 10.76
CA LYS A 208 -9.26 18.62 10.37
C LYS A 208 -10.34 17.68 9.88
N ASP A 209 -11.53 17.85 10.44
CA ASP A 209 -12.75 17.23 9.94
C ASP A 209 -13.32 18.05 8.78
N HIS A 210 -13.75 17.34 7.76
CA HIS A 210 -14.37 17.88 6.57
C HIS A 210 -15.74 17.24 6.39
N MET A 211 -16.75 18.10 6.23
CA MET A 211 -18.10 17.71 5.85
C MET A 211 -18.36 18.25 4.44
N LEU A 212 -18.88 17.41 3.56
CA LEU A 212 -19.34 17.88 2.25
C LEU A 212 -20.40 18.97 2.44
N SER A 213 -20.44 19.97 1.56
CA SER A 213 -21.34 21.13 1.71
C SER A 213 -22.82 20.77 1.76
N ASP A 214 -23.19 19.61 1.21
CA ASP A 214 -24.55 19.07 1.24
C ASP A 214 -24.84 18.15 2.44
N GLY A 215 -23.88 17.99 3.36
CA GLY A 215 -23.99 17.22 4.59
C GLY A 215 -24.04 15.70 4.40
N SER A 216 -23.72 15.18 3.21
CA SER A 216 -23.94 13.77 2.89
C SER A 216 -22.86 12.81 3.38
N GLN A 217 -21.61 13.27 3.45
CA GLN A 217 -20.47 12.46 3.86
C GLN A 217 -19.45 13.33 4.58
N GLU A 218 -18.70 12.70 5.48
CA GLU A 218 -17.59 13.31 6.21
C GLU A 218 -16.31 12.51 6.02
N TYR A 219 -15.18 13.20 6.16
CA TYR A 219 -13.84 12.63 6.16
C TYR A 219 -12.91 13.50 7.00
N THR A 220 -11.92 12.89 7.64
CA THR A 220 -10.96 13.57 8.50
C THR A 220 -9.57 13.43 7.89
N LEU A 221 -8.90 14.55 7.64
CA LEU A 221 -7.48 14.56 7.26
C LEU A 221 -6.69 14.91 8.52
N ALA A 222 -5.95 13.96 9.06
CA ALA A 222 -5.22 14.19 10.30
C ALA A 222 -3.92 13.37 10.34
N ALA A 223 -2.85 14.00 10.80
CA ALA A 223 -1.58 13.34 11.09
C ALA A 223 -1.74 12.36 12.24
N GLU A 224 -1.07 11.23 12.12
CA GLU A 224 -0.93 10.25 13.19
C GLU A 224 0.20 10.65 14.13
N VAL A 225 0.03 10.29 15.40
CA VAL A 225 1.04 10.40 16.43
C VAL A 225 1.28 9.00 17.01
N GLY A 226 2.50 8.48 16.88
CA GLY A 226 2.88 7.15 17.34
C GLY A 226 3.85 7.19 18.51
N LEU A 227 3.63 6.33 19.51
CA LEU A 227 4.51 6.16 20.66
C LEU A 227 5.65 5.19 20.37
N LEU A 228 6.90 5.66 20.46
CA LEU A 228 8.09 4.85 20.21
C LEU A 228 8.66 4.18 21.48
N THR A 229 8.54 4.80 22.65
CA THR A 229 9.16 4.27 23.88
C THR A 229 8.47 3.00 24.42
N ARG A 230 9.27 1.96 24.73
CA ARG A 230 8.87 0.76 25.51
C ARG A 230 9.92 0.44 26.59
N ASN A 231 9.55 -0.37 27.59
CA ASN A 231 10.47 -0.74 28.68
C ASN A 231 11.41 -1.92 28.33
N ILE A 232 11.04 -2.75 27.35
CA ILE A 232 11.91 -3.75 26.74
C ILE A 232 12.44 -3.18 25.42
N VAL A 233 13.76 -3.10 25.28
CA VAL A 233 14.43 -2.56 24.09
C VAL A 233 15.36 -3.60 23.49
N ILE A 234 15.28 -3.80 22.18
CA ILE A 234 16.26 -4.53 21.37
C ILE A 234 16.96 -3.50 20.48
N GLU A 235 18.24 -3.27 20.78
CA GLU A 235 19.06 -2.27 20.11
C GLU A 235 20.31 -2.89 19.49
N GLY A 236 20.60 -2.50 18.25
CA GLY A 236 21.93 -2.72 17.67
C GLY A 236 22.92 -1.76 18.31
N ALA A 237 23.96 -2.29 18.95
CA ALA A 237 24.98 -1.44 19.59
C ALA A 237 25.58 -0.44 18.59
N ASP A 238 25.67 0.82 19.02
CA ASP A 238 26.33 1.87 18.26
C ASP A 238 27.84 1.63 18.17
N TYR A 239 28.40 1.92 17.00
CA TYR A 239 29.83 1.91 16.72
C TYR A 239 30.13 2.94 15.63
N ASP A 240 31.40 3.32 15.48
CA ASP A 240 31.81 4.48 14.65
C ASP A 240 31.22 4.45 13.23
N ASP A 241 31.19 3.28 12.58
CA ASP A 241 30.74 3.12 11.19
C ASP A 241 29.28 2.64 11.06
N LEU A 242 28.45 2.64 12.13
CA LEU A 242 27.09 2.07 12.13
C LEU A 242 26.22 2.59 10.98
N PHE A 243 26.20 3.91 10.76
CA PHE A 243 25.37 4.55 9.75
C PHE A 243 25.97 4.49 8.36
N GLU A 244 27.28 4.25 8.24
CA GLU A 244 27.94 4.04 6.94
C GLU A 244 27.73 2.60 6.47
N GLU A 245 27.88 1.62 7.37
CA GLU A 245 27.67 0.21 7.10
C GLU A 245 26.18 -0.20 7.16
N SER A 246 25.32 0.59 7.79
CA SER A 246 23.89 0.33 8.01
C SER A 246 23.62 -1.07 8.56
N PHE A 247 24.35 -1.44 9.61
CA PHE A 247 24.38 -2.80 10.16
C PHE A 247 23.89 -2.83 11.63
N GLY A 248 22.57 -2.93 11.76
CA GLY A 248 21.86 -3.01 13.03
C GLY A 248 21.70 -4.42 13.59
N ALA A 249 21.00 -4.48 14.73
CA ALA A 249 20.56 -5.74 15.32
C ALA A 249 19.50 -6.44 14.45
N ARG A 250 19.48 -7.78 14.44
CA ARG A 250 18.36 -8.54 13.85
C ARG A 250 17.79 -9.56 14.84
N VAL A 251 16.48 -9.79 14.75
CA VAL A 251 15.80 -10.92 15.38
C VAL A 251 15.32 -11.88 14.30
N LEU A 252 15.73 -13.15 14.39
CA LEU A 252 15.35 -14.19 13.44
C LEU A 252 14.61 -15.31 14.19
N VAL A 253 13.33 -15.46 13.90
CA VAL A 253 12.52 -16.60 14.34
C VAL A 253 12.42 -17.56 13.18
N GLY A 254 12.89 -18.79 13.33
CA GLY A 254 12.83 -19.73 12.23
C GLY A 254 13.11 -21.16 12.67
N LYS A 255 13.48 -21.99 11.70
CA LYS A 255 13.81 -23.39 11.98
C LYS A 255 15.17 -23.81 11.41
N PHE A 256 15.74 -24.85 11.99
CA PHE A 256 16.90 -25.54 11.44
C PHE A 256 16.94 -27.00 11.89
N ASN A 257 17.72 -27.83 11.21
CA ASN A 257 17.92 -29.23 11.57
C ASN A 257 19.37 -29.49 12.00
N GLN A 258 19.56 -30.14 13.14
CA GLN A 258 20.87 -30.59 13.57
C GLN A 258 20.78 -32.01 14.14
N GLY A 259 21.62 -32.92 13.63
CA GLY A 259 21.69 -34.27 14.16
C GLY A 259 20.41 -35.10 13.98
N GLY A 260 19.53 -34.72 13.05
CA GLY A 260 18.24 -35.37 12.81
C GLY A 260 17.09 -34.83 13.67
N GLU A 261 17.34 -33.83 14.52
CA GLU A 261 16.34 -33.10 15.29
C GLU A 261 16.03 -31.77 14.61
N GLU A 262 14.74 -31.43 14.48
CA GLU A 262 14.28 -30.15 13.94
C GLU A 262 13.94 -29.21 15.11
N PHE A 263 14.54 -28.03 15.10
CA PHE A 263 14.29 -26.98 16.08
C PHE A 263 13.48 -25.89 15.40
N VAL A 264 12.26 -25.65 15.87
CA VAL A 264 11.32 -24.67 15.31
C VAL A 264 11.12 -23.54 16.32
N GLY A 265 11.29 -22.31 15.87
CA GLY A 265 11.12 -21.11 16.67
C GLY A 265 9.67 -20.63 16.73
N TYR A 266 9.26 -20.13 17.90
CA TYR A 266 8.06 -19.32 18.08
C TYR A 266 8.40 -18.09 18.93
N ALA A 267 7.68 -16.99 18.72
CA ALA A 267 7.94 -15.75 19.44
C ALA A 267 6.65 -14.98 19.77
N ARG A 268 6.42 -14.76 21.06
CA ARG A 268 5.37 -13.90 21.61
C ARG A 268 6.01 -12.59 22.05
N ILE A 269 5.84 -11.56 21.24
CA ILE A 269 6.49 -10.27 21.42
C ILE A 269 5.40 -9.21 21.55
N SER A 270 5.28 -8.61 22.74
CA SER A 270 4.42 -7.46 22.94
C SER A 270 5.09 -6.34 23.73
N ASN A 271 4.77 -5.10 23.36
CA ASN A 271 5.31 -3.89 23.99
C ASN A 271 6.86 -3.87 24.02
N VAL A 272 7.49 -4.22 22.89
CA VAL A 272 8.96 -4.20 22.71
C VAL A 272 9.36 -3.11 21.71
N GLN A 273 10.43 -2.39 22.01
CA GLN A 273 11.02 -1.37 21.15
C GLN A 273 12.23 -1.93 20.41
N PHE A 274 12.23 -1.81 19.09
CA PHE A 274 13.31 -2.19 18.19
C PHE A 274 13.98 -0.92 17.66
N LYS A 275 15.23 -0.69 18.01
CA LYS A 275 15.97 0.53 17.68
C LYS A 275 17.31 0.21 17.01
N HIS A 276 17.68 0.92 15.94
CA HIS A 276 18.92 0.63 15.20
C HIS A 276 19.02 -0.86 14.79
N THR A 277 17.92 -1.37 14.22
CA THR A 277 17.73 -2.78 13.84
C THR A 277 17.62 -2.94 12.33
N GLY A 278 17.76 -4.16 11.83
CA GLY A 278 17.90 -4.46 10.40
C GLY A 278 19.33 -4.25 9.90
N GLN A 279 19.68 -4.93 8.80
CA GLN A 279 20.98 -4.84 8.15
C GLN A 279 20.77 -4.60 6.65
N GLU A 280 21.21 -3.45 6.14
CA GLU A 280 20.97 -3.01 4.76
C GLU A 280 21.61 -3.98 3.74
N GLY A 281 20.97 -4.18 2.59
CA GLY A 281 21.53 -5.01 1.51
C GLY A 281 21.17 -6.50 1.58
N TRP A 282 20.71 -7.02 2.72
CA TRP A 282 20.16 -8.38 2.83
C TRP A 282 18.63 -8.37 2.86
N THR A 283 18.04 -8.36 1.67
CA THR A 283 16.57 -8.32 1.48
C THR A 283 15.99 -9.62 0.93
N ASP A 284 16.84 -10.61 0.66
CA ASP A 284 16.45 -11.91 0.14
C ASP A 284 15.56 -12.66 1.12
N PHE A 285 14.47 -13.27 0.61
CA PHE A 285 13.51 -14.01 1.43
C PHE A 285 14.11 -15.23 2.16
N TYR A 286 15.29 -15.71 1.76
CA TYR A 286 16.00 -16.84 2.37
C TYR A 286 17.10 -16.42 3.37
N ASP A 287 17.48 -15.13 3.41
CA ASP A 287 18.29 -14.52 4.48
C ASP A 287 17.78 -13.08 4.76
N PRO A 288 16.54 -12.93 5.28
CA PRO A 288 15.96 -11.62 5.55
C PRO A 288 16.58 -11.05 6.83
N ARG A 289 17.52 -10.11 6.70
CA ARG A 289 18.16 -9.45 7.87
C ARG A 289 17.40 -8.20 8.28
N TYR A 290 16.11 -8.40 8.55
CA TYR A 290 15.17 -7.37 8.99
C TYR A 290 15.30 -7.13 10.49
N SER A 291 14.58 -6.13 11.02
CA SER A 291 14.51 -5.93 12.47
C SER A 291 13.95 -7.17 13.17
N LEU A 292 12.86 -7.71 12.62
CA LEU A 292 12.25 -8.97 13.02
C LEU A 292 11.83 -9.75 11.76
N ALA A 293 12.34 -10.97 11.63
CA ALA A 293 11.95 -11.89 10.57
C ALA A 293 11.44 -13.22 11.14
N PHE A 294 10.29 -13.67 10.65
CA PHE A 294 9.82 -15.04 10.77
C PHE A 294 10.13 -15.77 9.46
N LEU A 295 10.95 -16.82 9.52
CA LEU A 295 11.42 -17.58 8.37
C LEU A 295 11.19 -19.08 8.57
N ASP A 296 10.23 -19.61 7.83
CA ASP A 296 9.83 -21.02 7.80
C ASP A 296 9.47 -21.58 9.19
N ALA A 297 8.87 -20.75 10.06
CA ALA A 297 8.43 -21.16 11.40
C ALA A 297 7.12 -21.99 11.38
N GLY A 298 6.46 -22.10 10.23
CA GLY A 298 5.26 -22.91 10.05
C GLY A 298 3.97 -22.21 10.51
N GLU A 299 2.97 -23.01 10.88
CA GLU A 299 1.66 -22.51 11.32
C GLU A 299 1.71 -22.05 12.78
N VAL A 300 1.14 -20.88 13.06
CA VAL A 300 0.91 -20.45 14.44
C VAL A 300 -0.16 -21.34 15.09
N THR A 301 0.20 -21.97 16.20
CA THR A 301 -0.64 -22.95 16.93
C THR A 301 -0.60 -22.67 18.43
N GLU A 302 -1.43 -23.37 19.21
CA GLU A 302 -1.37 -23.28 20.68
C GLU A 302 -0.03 -23.79 21.23
N GLU A 303 0.60 -24.76 20.57
CA GLU A 303 1.91 -25.32 20.94
C GLU A 303 3.09 -24.46 20.51
N SER A 304 2.91 -23.61 19.50
CA SER A 304 3.94 -22.69 18.99
C SER A 304 3.32 -21.30 18.73
N PRO A 305 2.85 -20.63 19.79
CA PRO A 305 2.14 -19.36 19.65
C PRO A 305 3.11 -18.26 19.23
N SER A 306 2.73 -17.46 18.23
CA SER A 306 3.51 -16.29 17.81
C SER A 306 2.62 -15.10 17.53
N TYR A 307 3.09 -13.91 17.91
CA TYR A 307 2.46 -12.63 17.60
C TYR A 307 3.45 -11.49 17.82
N VAL A 308 3.18 -10.37 17.13
CA VAL A 308 3.92 -9.10 17.28
C VAL A 308 2.90 -8.00 17.56
N ARG A 309 2.78 -7.61 18.83
CA ARG A 309 1.74 -6.68 19.29
C ARG A 309 2.32 -5.44 19.94
N SER A 310 1.76 -4.27 19.66
CA SER A 310 2.08 -3.03 20.38
C SER A 310 3.57 -2.66 20.42
N CYS A 311 4.37 -3.18 19.48
CA CYS A 311 5.81 -2.93 19.41
C CYS A 311 6.10 -1.64 18.65
N SER A 312 7.30 -1.10 18.83
CA SER A 312 7.80 0.00 18.03
C SER A 312 9.06 -0.43 17.27
N PHE A 313 9.19 0.01 16.03
CA PHE A 313 10.35 -0.24 15.18
C PHE A 313 10.81 1.09 14.64
N HIS A 314 12.00 1.54 15.02
CA HIS A 314 12.46 2.83 14.54
C HIS A 314 13.95 2.99 14.34
N ASN A 315 14.28 3.90 13.42
CA ASN A 315 15.65 4.17 12.96
C ASN A 315 16.32 2.86 12.51
N GLY A 316 15.57 2.08 11.72
CA GLY A 316 16.00 0.79 11.20
C GLY A 316 16.74 0.93 9.86
N PHE A 317 17.64 -0.01 9.60
CA PHE A 317 18.46 -0.05 8.39
C PHE A 317 17.94 -1.00 7.31
N ASN A 318 16.82 -1.68 7.58
CA ASN A 318 16.12 -2.57 6.67
C ASN A 318 14.64 -2.63 7.07
N THR A 319 13.85 -3.51 6.44
CA THR A 319 12.45 -3.78 6.79
C THR A 319 12.26 -4.07 8.27
N ALA A 320 11.15 -3.59 8.84
CA ALA A 320 10.84 -3.83 10.25
C ALA A 320 10.37 -5.28 10.47
N ILE A 321 9.29 -5.70 9.80
CA ILE A 321 8.70 -7.04 10.00
C ILE A 321 8.61 -7.80 8.67
N GLY A 322 9.25 -8.97 8.60
CA GLY A 322 9.13 -9.89 7.47
C GLY A 322 8.62 -11.26 7.88
N VAL A 323 7.74 -11.83 7.07
CA VAL A 323 7.11 -13.13 7.32
C VAL A 323 7.18 -14.00 6.07
N PHE A 324 7.94 -15.08 6.13
CA PHE A 324 8.18 -16.00 5.02
C PHE A 324 8.01 -17.42 5.50
N GLY A 325 7.16 -18.23 4.84
CA GLY A 325 6.93 -19.62 5.26
C GLY A 325 6.29 -19.80 6.65
N THR A 326 5.74 -18.72 7.20
CA THR A 326 5.03 -18.69 8.48
C THR A 326 3.58 -18.24 8.25
N HIS A 327 2.62 -18.85 8.94
CA HIS A 327 1.18 -18.73 8.64
C HIS A 327 0.39 -18.41 9.92
N GLY A 328 -0.71 -17.68 9.78
CA GLY A 328 -1.59 -17.31 10.90
C GLY A 328 -1.03 -16.25 11.86
N LEU A 329 0.14 -15.64 11.54
CA LEU A 329 0.78 -14.65 12.42
C LEU A 329 -0.06 -13.37 12.55
N GLU A 330 -0.21 -12.90 13.79
CA GLU A 330 -0.82 -11.61 14.12
C GLU A 330 0.25 -10.54 14.29
N ILE A 331 0.07 -9.43 13.58
CA ILE A 331 0.89 -8.23 13.62
C ILE A 331 -0.06 -7.07 13.91
N SER A 332 -0.15 -6.63 15.16
CA SER A 332 -1.12 -5.60 15.57
C SER A 332 -0.55 -4.46 16.39
N ASP A 333 -1.16 -3.28 16.27
CA ASP A 333 -0.92 -2.13 17.14
C ASP A 333 0.54 -1.62 17.12
N ASN A 334 1.32 -2.00 16.10
CA ASN A 334 2.73 -1.64 16.01
C ASN A 334 2.93 -0.24 15.40
N VAL A 335 3.97 0.45 15.84
CA VAL A 335 4.44 1.72 15.25
C VAL A 335 5.77 1.51 14.56
N VAL A 336 5.80 1.62 13.24
CA VAL A 336 6.99 1.50 12.39
C VAL A 336 7.35 2.88 11.85
N HIS A 337 8.56 3.35 12.13
CA HIS A 337 9.05 4.67 11.72
C HIS A 337 10.47 4.55 11.18
N HIS A 338 10.81 5.19 10.05
CA HIS A 338 12.18 5.23 9.54
C HIS A 338 12.76 3.83 9.29
N VAL A 339 12.36 3.24 8.16
CA VAL A 339 12.84 1.94 7.67
C VAL A 339 13.35 2.06 6.24
N VAL A 340 14.30 1.21 5.86
CA VAL A 340 14.82 1.11 4.50
C VAL A 340 14.22 -0.12 3.83
N GLY A 341 13.45 0.08 2.76
CA GLY A 341 12.61 -0.96 2.17
C GLY A 341 11.23 -1.02 2.83
N PRO A 342 10.48 -2.13 2.67
CA PRO A 342 9.12 -2.24 3.20
C PRO A 342 9.04 -2.08 4.71
N GLY A 343 7.93 -1.55 5.24
CA GLY A 343 7.66 -1.57 6.68
C GLY A 343 7.28 -2.97 7.15
N ILE A 344 6.24 -3.53 6.56
CA ILE A 344 5.75 -4.89 6.83
C ILE A 344 5.63 -5.65 5.50
N VAL A 345 6.23 -6.84 5.43
CA VAL A 345 6.10 -7.74 4.26
C VAL A 345 5.75 -9.16 4.70
N THR A 346 4.77 -9.76 4.05
CA THR A 346 4.40 -11.16 4.30
C THR A 346 4.11 -11.95 3.03
N TRP A 347 4.64 -13.16 2.97
CA TRP A 347 4.32 -14.20 1.99
C TRP A 347 3.54 -15.35 2.64
N GLY A 348 3.16 -15.18 3.91
CA GLY A 348 2.40 -16.14 4.69
C GLY A 348 0.95 -16.30 4.23
N GLU A 349 0.31 -17.32 4.79
CA GLU A 349 -1.12 -17.53 4.68
C GLU A 349 -1.81 -16.99 5.92
N ASP A 350 -2.97 -16.35 5.75
CA ASP A 350 -3.84 -15.89 6.84
C ASP A 350 -3.13 -14.98 7.86
N THR A 351 -2.06 -14.28 7.45
CA THR A 351 -1.40 -13.25 8.27
C THR A 351 -2.38 -12.11 8.54
N GLN A 352 -2.50 -11.73 9.80
CA GLN A 352 -3.37 -10.65 10.26
C GLN A 352 -2.52 -9.40 10.51
N ILE A 353 -2.80 -8.33 9.77
CA ILE A 353 -2.13 -7.03 9.91
C ILE A 353 -3.22 -6.04 10.32
N ILE A 354 -3.24 -5.67 11.60
CA ILE A 354 -4.35 -4.97 12.22
C ILE A 354 -3.85 -3.73 12.97
N HIS A 355 -4.37 -2.55 12.66
CA HIS A 355 -4.12 -1.34 13.46
C HIS A 355 -2.63 -0.96 13.60
N ASN A 356 -1.82 -1.18 12.57
CA ASN A 356 -0.42 -0.75 12.56
C ASN A 356 -0.26 0.64 11.94
N LEU A 357 0.63 1.46 12.50
CA LEU A 357 1.11 2.69 11.90
C LEU A 357 2.47 2.44 11.24
N VAL A 358 2.60 2.78 9.96
CA VAL A 358 3.86 2.73 9.21
C VAL A 358 4.15 4.10 8.61
N THR A 359 5.30 4.69 8.94
CA THR A 359 5.69 6.04 8.51
C THR A 359 7.18 6.14 8.19
N LEU A 360 7.55 7.10 7.35
CA LEU A 360 8.92 7.31 6.85
C LEU A 360 9.53 6.02 6.27
N VAL A 361 8.90 5.52 5.21
CA VAL A 361 9.36 4.34 4.46
C VAL A 361 10.28 4.79 3.33
N ILE A 362 11.56 4.48 3.46
CA ILE A 362 12.62 4.92 2.54
C ILE A 362 12.83 3.87 1.45
N PHE A 363 12.85 4.30 0.21
CA PHE A 363 13.23 3.50 -0.93
C PHE A 363 14.73 3.17 -0.86
N PRO A 364 15.12 1.88 -0.91
CA PRO A 364 16.52 1.49 -0.83
C PRO A 364 17.41 2.22 -1.85
N GLY A 365 16.93 2.44 -3.07
CA GLY A 365 17.72 3.12 -4.11
C GLY A 365 17.95 4.62 -3.86
N GLU A 366 17.28 5.24 -2.87
CA GLU A 366 17.48 6.63 -2.46
C GLU A 366 18.20 6.73 -1.10
N TYR A 367 18.18 5.67 -0.29
CA TYR A 367 18.90 5.59 0.96
C TYR A 367 20.42 5.83 0.80
N GLN A 368 21.02 6.59 1.72
CA GLN A 368 22.43 7.03 1.71
C GLN A 368 22.86 7.73 0.41
N ASP A 369 22.01 8.61 -0.12
CA ASP A 369 22.29 9.42 -1.32
C ASP A 369 22.56 8.60 -2.61
N ARG A 370 22.28 7.29 -2.63
CA ARG A 370 22.62 6.37 -3.73
C ARG A 370 22.02 6.78 -5.08
N SER A 371 20.86 7.45 -5.07
CA SER A 371 20.25 8.05 -6.27
C SER A 371 20.09 7.06 -7.45
N GLU A 372 19.62 5.85 -7.19
CA GLU A 372 19.53 4.76 -8.16
C GLU A 372 18.36 4.92 -9.15
N THR A 373 18.55 5.76 -10.17
CA THR A 373 17.53 6.05 -11.22
C THR A 373 17.10 4.84 -12.07
N GLU A 374 17.91 3.77 -12.09
CA GLU A 374 17.60 2.51 -12.79
C GLU A 374 17.02 1.43 -11.87
N ASN A 375 16.92 1.69 -10.56
CA ASN A 375 16.29 0.76 -9.64
C ASN A 375 14.77 0.81 -9.83
N LEU A 376 14.22 -0.33 -10.22
CA LEU A 376 12.82 -0.50 -10.60
C LEU A 376 11.96 -1.12 -9.49
N MET A 377 12.49 -1.22 -8.27
CA MET A 377 11.70 -1.66 -7.13
C MET A 377 10.68 -0.57 -6.74
N TRP A 378 9.47 -1.03 -6.43
CA TRP A 378 8.35 -0.20 -5.98
C TRP A 378 7.90 -0.77 -4.64
N ASN A 379 8.70 -0.48 -3.61
CA ASN A 379 8.46 -0.97 -2.27
C ASN A 379 7.22 -0.31 -1.66
N GLY A 380 6.44 -1.09 -0.91
CA GLY A 380 5.28 -0.63 -0.15
C GLY A 380 5.61 -0.43 1.32
N GLY A 381 4.89 0.47 2.00
CA GLY A 381 4.87 0.47 3.46
C GLY A 381 4.35 -0.86 4.01
N ILE A 382 3.26 -1.37 3.41
CA ILE A 382 2.74 -2.72 3.67
C ILE A 382 2.67 -3.51 2.36
N GLU A 383 3.37 -4.65 2.31
CA GLU A 383 3.42 -5.54 1.15
C GLU A 383 2.79 -6.91 1.44
N VAL A 384 1.65 -7.18 0.78
CA VAL A 384 0.94 -8.47 0.89
C VAL A 384 0.61 -9.10 -0.47
N GLU A 385 1.25 -8.62 -1.55
CA GLU A 385 1.00 -9.12 -2.91
C GLU A 385 1.30 -10.62 -3.09
N LYS A 386 2.20 -11.18 -2.26
CA LYS A 386 2.59 -12.59 -2.25
C LYS A 386 1.84 -13.43 -1.21
N ALA A 387 1.18 -12.80 -0.23
CA ALA A 387 0.46 -13.49 0.82
C ALA A 387 -0.79 -14.21 0.29
N ARG A 388 -1.24 -15.25 1.01
CA ARG A 388 -2.53 -15.91 0.74
C ARG A 388 -3.54 -15.50 1.81
N ARG A 389 -4.68 -14.93 1.39
CA ARG A 389 -5.75 -14.42 2.29
C ARG A 389 -5.23 -13.58 3.47
N PRO A 390 -4.37 -12.56 3.24
CA PRO A 390 -4.00 -11.66 4.32
C PRO A 390 -5.24 -10.89 4.81
N VAL A 391 -5.24 -10.49 6.07
CA VAL A 391 -6.26 -9.61 6.65
C VAL A 391 -5.64 -8.24 6.88
N LEU A 392 -6.22 -7.20 6.29
CA LEU A 392 -5.81 -5.81 6.47
C LEU A 392 -6.96 -5.03 7.12
N ILE A 393 -6.79 -4.60 8.37
CA ILE A 393 -7.82 -3.86 9.12
C ILE A 393 -7.18 -2.66 9.82
N ASN A 394 -7.74 -1.46 9.64
CA ASN A 394 -7.40 -0.26 10.40
C ASN A 394 -5.91 0.14 10.38
N ASN A 395 -5.13 -0.26 9.37
CA ASN A 395 -3.73 0.13 9.28
C ASN A 395 -3.59 1.51 8.65
N THR A 396 -2.54 2.24 9.00
CA THR A 396 -2.18 3.51 8.35
C THR A 396 -0.76 3.46 7.82
N VAL A 397 -0.60 3.83 6.54
CA VAL A 397 0.71 4.13 5.95
C VAL A 397 0.79 5.63 5.65
N ALA A 398 1.50 6.36 6.49
CA ALA A 398 1.59 7.82 6.46
C ALA A 398 3.03 8.25 6.13
N GLY A 399 3.33 8.41 4.85
CA GLY A 399 4.68 8.71 4.37
C GLY A 399 5.43 7.49 3.83
N SER A 400 5.50 7.39 2.50
CA SER A 400 6.35 6.42 1.80
C SER A 400 6.90 7.03 0.52
N GLU A 401 8.20 6.87 0.28
CA GLU A 401 8.85 7.36 -0.95
C GLU A 401 8.34 6.67 -2.23
N ARG A 402 7.60 5.56 -2.10
CA ARG A 402 6.99 4.83 -3.22
C ARG A 402 5.52 4.53 -2.94
N VAL A 403 5.22 3.35 -2.39
CA VAL A 403 3.86 2.81 -2.32
C VAL A 403 3.36 2.78 -0.88
N GLY A 404 2.09 3.11 -0.64
CA GLY A 404 1.42 2.83 0.63
C GLY A 404 1.21 1.33 0.81
N TYR A 405 0.30 0.76 0.01
CA TYR A 405 -0.05 -0.65 0.01
C TYR A 405 0.26 -1.32 -1.33
N LYS A 406 1.08 -2.38 -1.28
CA LYS A 406 1.35 -3.23 -2.43
C LYS A 406 0.61 -4.56 -2.28
N ILE A 407 -0.47 -4.71 -3.05
CA ILE A 407 -1.46 -5.77 -2.84
C ILE A 407 -1.84 -6.47 -4.14
N LYS A 408 -2.47 -7.64 -4.01
CA LYS A 408 -3.20 -8.30 -5.11
C LYS A 408 -4.70 -7.99 -5.12
N GLY A 409 -5.21 -7.31 -4.09
CA GLY A 409 -6.63 -7.13 -3.79
C GLY A 409 -7.26 -8.30 -3.03
N GLU A 410 -8.44 -8.08 -2.47
CA GLU A 410 -9.32 -9.12 -1.94
C GLU A 410 -9.95 -9.93 -3.08
N LEU A 411 -10.43 -11.13 -2.77
CA LEU A 411 -11.35 -11.80 -3.69
C LEU A 411 -12.64 -10.97 -3.80
N CYS A 412 -13.23 -10.94 -5.00
CA CYS A 412 -14.50 -10.25 -5.21
C CYS A 412 -15.72 -11.07 -4.76
N ASP A 413 -15.53 -12.33 -4.37
CA ASP A 413 -16.55 -13.09 -3.66
C ASP A 413 -16.52 -12.73 -2.15
N ASP A 414 -17.62 -13.00 -1.46
CA ASP A 414 -17.73 -12.74 -0.01
C ASP A 414 -17.10 -13.88 0.82
N SER A 415 -16.07 -14.56 0.29
CA SER A 415 -15.52 -15.80 0.87
C SER A 415 -14.47 -15.59 1.98
N GLY A 416 -14.12 -14.34 2.31
CA GLY A 416 -13.08 -14.01 3.29
C GLY A 416 -13.43 -12.82 4.18
N THR A 417 -12.55 -12.52 5.14
CA THR A 417 -12.65 -11.34 6.01
C THR A 417 -12.49 -10.08 5.18
N ALA A 418 -13.53 -9.23 5.18
CA ALA A 418 -13.49 -7.96 4.46
C ALA A 418 -12.42 -7.03 5.04
N TRP A 419 -11.65 -6.41 4.15
CA TRP A 419 -10.71 -5.36 4.56
C TRP A 419 -11.47 -4.05 4.81
N TYR A 420 -11.08 -3.33 5.86
CA TYR A 420 -11.69 -2.04 6.18
C TYR A 420 -10.77 -1.13 6.98
N GLY A 421 -11.01 0.17 6.88
CA GLY A 421 -10.34 1.19 7.68
C GLY A 421 -8.86 1.38 7.36
N ASN A 422 -8.36 0.81 6.26
CA ASN A 422 -6.96 0.99 5.87
C ASN A 422 -6.76 2.34 5.21
N GLU A 423 -5.78 3.09 5.69
CA GLU A 423 -5.46 4.44 5.25
C GLU A 423 -4.05 4.53 4.68
N ALA A 424 -3.88 5.26 3.58
CA ALA A 424 -2.55 5.68 3.12
C ALA A 424 -2.55 7.12 2.61
N HIS A 425 -1.51 7.85 2.97
CA HIS A 425 -1.27 9.18 2.44
C HIS A 425 0.21 9.54 2.41
N SER A 426 0.52 10.65 1.74
CA SER A 426 1.89 11.12 1.60
C SER A 426 2.78 10.08 0.91
N THR A 427 2.25 9.49 -0.17
CA THR A 427 2.91 8.44 -0.96
C THR A 427 2.91 8.80 -2.44
N LEU A 428 3.74 8.16 -3.27
CA LEU A 428 3.57 8.26 -4.72
C LEU A 428 2.29 7.54 -5.14
N HIS A 429 2.15 6.29 -4.72
CA HIS A 429 0.99 5.45 -5.00
C HIS A 429 0.33 5.00 -3.69
N GLY A 430 -0.95 5.31 -3.46
CA GLY A 430 -1.69 4.84 -2.29
C GLY A 430 -1.81 3.31 -2.27
N VAL A 431 -2.46 2.75 -3.30
CA VAL A 431 -2.59 1.33 -3.57
C VAL A 431 -1.98 1.00 -4.92
N HIS A 432 -1.07 0.02 -4.94
CA HIS A 432 -0.41 -0.46 -6.14
C HIS A 432 -0.66 -1.95 -6.36
N ILE A 433 -1.45 -2.27 -7.39
CA ILE A 433 -1.68 -3.64 -7.86
C ILE A 433 -0.91 -3.85 -9.15
N PHE A 434 0.22 -4.54 -9.07
CA PHE A 434 1.11 -4.74 -10.19
C PHE A 434 1.72 -6.13 -10.17
N GLY A 435 1.68 -6.83 -11.31
CA GLY A 435 2.19 -8.18 -11.45
C GLY A 435 1.28 -9.26 -10.87
N ALA A 436 0.91 -9.18 -9.58
CA ALA A 436 0.00 -10.09 -8.91
C ALA A 436 -1.46 -9.58 -8.94
N ASN A 437 -2.43 -10.51 -9.00
CA ASN A 437 -3.86 -10.23 -8.89
C ASN A 437 -4.62 -11.49 -8.45
N GLN A 438 -5.87 -11.29 -8.06
CA GLN A 438 -6.77 -12.38 -7.72
C GLN A 438 -7.36 -13.06 -8.96
N PRO A 439 -7.70 -14.37 -8.89
CA PRO A 439 -8.38 -15.06 -9.97
C PRO A 439 -9.73 -14.41 -10.31
N GLY A 440 -9.94 -14.09 -11.59
CA GLY A 440 -11.20 -13.54 -12.08
C GLY A 440 -11.39 -12.05 -11.76
N CYS A 441 -11.35 -11.67 -10.48
CA CYS A 441 -11.59 -10.30 -10.02
C CYS A 441 -10.80 -9.99 -8.75
N SER A 442 -10.16 -8.81 -8.72
CA SER A 442 -9.46 -8.26 -7.56
C SER A 442 -10.26 -7.09 -6.99
N LYS A 443 -10.52 -7.10 -5.68
CA LYS A 443 -11.30 -6.06 -4.98
C LYS A 443 -10.39 -5.19 -4.10
N VAL A 444 -10.60 -3.88 -4.14
CA VAL A 444 -10.05 -2.90 -3.19
C VAL A 444 -11.24 -2.29 -2.48
N SER A 445 -11.47 -2.68 -1.22
CA SER A 445 -12.62 -2.19 -0.47
C SER A 445 -12.22 -1.34 0.74
N ASN A 446 -13.00 -0.28 0.98
CA ASN A 446 -12.97 0.51 2.20
C ASN A 446 -11.61 1.14 2.55
N PHE A 447 -10.80 1.47 1.54
CA PHE A 447 -9.56 2.24 1.73
C PHE A 447 -9.83 3.73 1.77
N PHE A 448 -9.10 4.44 2.64
CA PHE A 448 -9.01 5.88 2.64
C PHE A 448 -7.64 6.32 2.12
N LEU A 449 -7.60 6.95 0.94
CA LEU A 449 -6.35 7.28 0.26
C LEU A 449 -6.31 8.77 -0.04
N TRP A 450 -5.33 9.47 0.49
CA TRP A 450 -5.25 10.92 0.30
C TRP A 450 -3.85 11.45 0.09
N ASN A 451 -3.71 12.60 -0.55
CA ASN A 451 -2.39 13.18 -0.88
C ASN A 451 -1.43 12.15 -1.53
N SER A 452 -1.93 11.31 -2.45
CA SER A 452 -1.06 10.50 -3.30
C SER A 452 -0.54 11.34 -4.46
N PHE A 453 0.78 11.45 -4.57
CA PHE A 453 1.44 12.34 -5.54
C PHE A 453 1.26 11.90 -7.00
N ASP A 454 0.99 10.61 -7.26
CA ASP A 454 0.60 10.13 -8.59
C ASP A 454 -0.78 9.50 -8.61
N TYR A 455 -0.96 8.37 -7.93
CA TYR A 455 -2.19 7.57 -8.02
C TYR A 455 -2.67 7.16 -6.63
N ALA A 456 -3.94 7.41 -6.32
CA ALA A 456 -4.57 6.79 -5.17
C ALA A 456 -4.65 5.28 -5.39
N ILE A 457 -5.20 4.83 -6.53
CA ILE A 457 -5.26 3.43 -6.92
C ILE A 457 -4.69 3.27 -8.33
N TYR A 458 -3.55 2.59 -8.42
CA TYR A 458 -2.99 2.09 -9.67
C TYR A 458 -3.16 0.58 -9.78
N ALA A 459 -3.71 0.10 -10.90
CA ALA A 459 -3.82 -1.32 -11.19
C ALA A 459 -3.33 -1.67 -12.59
N GLN A 460 -2.44 -2.66 -12.70
CA GLN A 460 -2.13 -3.34 -13.95
C GLN A 460 -2.28 -4.86 -13.79
N ILE A 461 -3.44 -5.36 -14.21
CA ILE A 461 -3.93 -6.69 -13.81
C ILE A 461 -4.43 -7.50 -15.00
N SER A 462 -4.51 -8.83 -14.83
CA SER A 462 -5.18 -9.73 -15.78
C SER A 462 -6.62 -10.07 -15.39
N SER A 463 -7.00 -9.80 -14.14
CA SER A 463 -8.38 -9.94 -13.64
C SER A 463 -9.20 -8.68 -13.93
N SER A 464 -10.49 -8.72 -13.63
CA SER A 464 -11.29 -7.50 -13.41
C SER A 464 -10.85 -6.78 -12.13
N LEU A 465 -11.25 -5.51 -11.99
CA LEU A 465 -11.04 -4.71 -10.78
C LEU A 465 -12.40 -4.25 -10.24
N LEU A 466 -12.60 -4.39 -8.92
CA LEU A 466 -13.68 -3.76 -8.18
C LEU A 466 -13.09 -2.83 -7.12
N VAL A 467 -13.45 -1.55 -7.13
CA VAL A 467 -13.17 -0.58 -6.07
C VAL A 467 -14.49 -0.25 -5.39
N THR A 468 -14.58 -0.35 -4.07
CA THR A 468 -15.86 -0.11 -3.37
C THR A 468 -15.69 0.47 -1.97
N GLY A 469 -16.59 1.35 -1.54
CA GLY A 469 -16.56 1.93 -0.19
C GLY A 469 -15.35 2.81 0.09
N SER A 470 -14.58 3.19 -0.93
CA SER A 470 -13.31 3.91 -0.76
C SER A 470 -13.49 5.43 -0.76
N LYS A 471 -12.64 6.12 -0.02
CA LYS A 471 -12.54 7.59 -0.01
C LYS A 471 -11.19 7.99 -0.62
N LEU A 472 -11.21 8.76 -1.70
CA LEU A 472 -10.01 9.21 -2.42
C LEU A 472 -9.97 10.74 -2.41
N VAL A 473 -9.06 11.35 -1.66
CA VAL A 473 -9.04 12.81 -1.44
C VAL A 473 -7.70 13.40 -1.88
N ASP A 474 -7.70 14.50 -2.65
CA ASP A 474 -6.48 15.25 -2.96
C ASP A 474 -5.39 14.45 -3.69
N ASN A 475 -5.79 13.49 -4.53
CA ASN A 475 -4.86 12.67 -5.31
C ASN A 475 -4.73 13.22 -6.74
N SER A 476 -3.53 13.21 -7.32
CA SER A 476 -3.34 13.62 -8.73
C SER A 476 -4.15 12.74 -9.69
N ALA A 477 -4.19 11.43 -9.45
CA ALA A 477 -5.08 10.48 -10.10
C ALA A 477 -5.80 9.64 -9.04
N GLY A 478 -7.13 9.62 -9.02
CA GLY A 478 -7.89 8.75 -8.12
C GLY A 478 -7.74 7.29 -8.54
N VAL A 479 -8.29 6.90 -9.69
CA VAL A 479 -8.19 5.52 -10.20
C VAL A 479 -7.64 5.50 -11.63
N LEU A 480 -6.58 4.72 -11.85
CA LEU A 480 -6.12 4.31 -13.17
C LEU A 480 -5.92 2.79 -13.23
N ALA A 481 -6.64 2.14 -14.14
CA ALA A 481 -6.57 0.69 -14.34
C ALA A 481 -6.23 0.31 -15.78
N LEU A 482 -5.24 -0.56 -15.92
CA LEU A 482 -4.78 -1.19 -17.17
C LEU A 482 -5.06 -2.70 -17.07
N VAL A 483 -6.12 -3.17 -17.73
CA VAL A 483 -6.57 -4.56 -17.70
C VAL A 483 -6.04 -5.32 -18.92
N LYS A 484 -5.32 -6.41 -18.68
CA LYS A 484 -4.59 -7.18 -19.70
C LYS A 484 -5.34 -8.41 -20.17
N GLY A 485 -5.33 -8.64 -21.48
CA GLY A 485 -5.83 -9.83 -22.16
C GLY A 485 -7.36 -9.92 -22.23
N PRO A 486 -7.90 -10.76 -23.13
CA PRO A 486 -7.19 -11.58 -24.10
C PRO A 486 -6.54 -10.74 -25.21
N ALA A 487 -5.58 -11.34 -25.93
CA ALA A 487 -4.94 -10.68 -27.06
C ALA A 487 -5.93 -10.54 -28.23
N ALA A 488 -6.03 -9.35 -28.82
CA ALA A 488 -6.98 -9.07 -29.89
C ALA A 488 -6.82 -10.02 -31.09
N LEU A 489 -5.59 -10.27 -31.53
CA LEU A 489 -5.28 -11.18 -32.65
C LEU A 489 -5.66 -12.64 -32.42
N SER A 490 -6.10 -13.01 -31.20
CA SER A 490 -6.67 -14.34 -30.95
C SER A 490 -8.16 -14.44 -31.30
N HIS A 491 -8.80 -13.32 -31.65
CA HIS A 491 -10.24 -13.20 -31.91
C HIS A 491 -11.12 -13.68 -30.75
N LYS A 492 -10.60 -13.63 -29.52
CA LYS A 492 -11.31 -14.01 -28.31
C LYS A 492 -11.68 -12.76 -27.51
N THR A 493 -12.86 -12.79 -26.93
CA THR A 493 -13.32 -11.79 -25.98
C THR A 493 -13.28 -12.35 -24.56
N SER A 494 -13.30 -11.44 -23.58
CA SER A 494 -13.49 -11.77 -22.17
C SER A 494 -14.30 -10.65 -21.54
N GLU A 495 -15.23 -11.02 -20.66
CA GLU A 495 -16.07 -10.08 -19.93
C GLU A 495 -15.30 -9.46 -18.76
N LYS A 496 -14.29 -8.64 -19.08
CA LYS A 496 -13.50 -7.91 -18.08
C LYS A 496 -14.07 -6.54 -17.84
N PHE A 497 -13.99 -6.12 -16.58
CA PHE A 497 -14.50 -4.84 -16.16
C PHE A 497 -13.56 -4.15 -15.17
N VAL A 498 -13.71 -2.83 -15.09
CA VAL A 498 -13.25 -2.02 -13.98
C VAL A 498 -14.46 -1.34 -13.40
N GLU A 499 -14.75 -1.59 -12.13
CA GLU A 499 -15.95 -1.09 -11.49
C GLU A 499 -15.60 -0.31 -10.23
N VAL A 500 -16.23 0.86 -10.06
CA VAL A 500 -16.15 1.67 -8.85
C VAL A 500 -17.55 1.82 -8.28
N ARG A 501 -17.74 1.43 -7.01
CA ARG A 501 -19.04 1.50 -6.33
C ARG A 501 -18.98 2.26 -5.03
N ASP A 502 -20.04 3.00 -4.70
CA ASP A 502 -20.30 3.50 -3.35
C ASP A 502 -19.08 4.20 -2.72
N SER A 503 -18.41 5.03 -3.50
CA SER A 503 -17.11 5.63 -3.15
C SER A 503 -17.17 7.14 -3.21
N LEU A 504 -16.33 7.81 -2.42
CA LEU A 504 -16.15 9.26 -2.42
C LEU A 504 -14.84 9.62 -3.10
N MET A 505 -14.88 10.56 -4.04
CA MET A 505 -13.69 11.14 -4.65
C MET A 505 -13.74 12.66 -4.49
N VAL A 506 -12.74 13.24 -3.86
CA VAL A 506 -12.63 14.69 -3.61
C VAL A 506 -11.47 15.24 -4.40
N GLY A 507 -11.73 16.26 -5.22
CA GLY A 507 -10.75 16.87 -6.11
C GLY A 507 -9.73 17.72 -5.37
N THR A 508 -10.21 18.67 -4.55
CA THR A 508 -9.41 19.52 -3.68
C THR A 508 -10.15 19.80 -2.38
N SER A 509 -9.72 19.20 -1.28
CA SER A 509 -10.26 19.43 0.05
C SER A 509 -10.03 20.88 0.50
N PRO A 510 -10.74 21.35 1.54
CA PRO A 510 -10.45 22.64 2.18
C PRO A 510 -9.03 22.74 2.79
N SER A 511 -8.30 21.64 2.87
CA SER A 511 -6.91 21.55 3.35
C SER A 511 -5.90 21.36 2.20
N TYR A 512 -6.35 21.38 0.93
CA TYR A 512 -5.50 21.20 -0.24
C TYR A 512 -4.42 22.30 -0.33
N ASP A 513 -3.16 21.89 -0.34
CA ASP A 513 -2.02 22.81 -0.35
C ASP A 513 -1.52 23.08 -1.78
N CYS A 514 -1.80 24.30 -2.28
CA CYS A 514 -1.30 24.76 -3.58
C CYS A 514 0.23 24.95 -3.64
N GLN A 515 0.89 24.98 -2.49
CA GLN A 515 2.34 25.17 -2.34
C GLN A 515 3.00 23.90 -1.81
N ALA A 516 2.32 22.75 -1.89
CA ALA A 516 2.82 21.49 -1.40
C ALA A 516 4.22 21.21 -1.92
N ALA A 517 5.09 20.73 -1.03
CA ALA A 517 6.43 20.32 -1.39
C ALA A 517 6.38 19.23 -2.47
N THR A 518 7.30 19.31 -3.43
CA THR A 518 7.56 18.17 -4.31
C THR A 518 8.38 17.15 -3.54
N PRO A 519 8.00 15.87 -3.52
CA PRO A 519 8.77 14.83 -2.82
C PRO A 519 10.22 14.78 -3.30
N GLU A 520 11.16 14.55 -2.40
CA GLU A 520 12.58 14.28 -2.72
C GLU A 520 12.72 13.10 -3.68
N ALA A 521 11.82 12.12 -3.59
CA ALA A 521 11.76 10.96 -4.49
C ALA A 521 11.28 11.27 -5.93
N ALA A 522 10.69 12.44 -6.16
CA ALA A 522 10.03 12.77 -7.43
C ALA A 522 10.96 12.77 -8.66
N PRO A 523 12.20 13.30 -8.61
CA PRO A 523 13.12 13.29 -9.75
C PRO A 523 13.48 11.88 -10.21
N PHE A 524 13.67 10.94 -9.27
CA PHE A 524 14.07 9.54 -9.53
C PHE A 524 12.96 8.70 -10.18
N THR A 525 11.72 9.17 -10.07
CA THR A 525 10.50 8.53 -10.59
C THR A 525 9.80 9.41 -11.63
N SER A 526 10.50 10.39 -12.20
CA SER A 526 9.94 11.33 -13.19
C SER A 526 9.33 10.64 -14.43
N LYS A 527 9.84 9.47 -14.82
CA LYS A 527 9.27 8.65 -15.91
C LYS A 527 7.99 7.91 -15.53
N HIS A 528 7.67 7.79 -14.25
CA HIS A 528 6.55 7.01 -13.71
C HIS A 528 5.34 7.85 -13.33
N ARG A 529 5.44 9.17 -13.48
CA ARG A 529 4.41 10.15 -13.14
C ARG A 529 3.04 9.79 -13.73
N SER A 530 1.99 10.24 -13.05
CA SER A 530 0.63 10.25 -13.59
C SER A 530 0.56 10.90 -14.98
N PRO A 531 -0.45 10.55 -15.81
CA PRO A 531 -0.57 11.11 -17.16
C PRO A 531 -0.51 12.63 -17.18
N ASN A 532 0.24 13.19 -18.13
CA ASN A 532 0.17 14.63 -18.39
C ASN A 532 -1.14 14.97 -19.11
N THR A 533 -1.96 15.79 -18.46
CA THR A 533 -3.31 16.16 -18.89
C THR A 533 -3.41 17.63 -19.34
N GLY A 534 -2.29 18.34 -19.49
CA GLY A 534 -2.25 19.66 -20.14
C GLY A 534 -2.95 20.78 -19.37
N GLY A 535 -2.76 20.85 -18.04
CA GLY A 535 -3.34 21.88 -17.16
C GLY A 535 -4.44 21.38 -16.23
N ILE A 536 -4.66 20.07 -16.17
CA ILE A 536 -5.54 19.44 -15.18
C ILE A 536 -4.68 18.80 -14.08
N SER A 537 -4.87 19.19 -12.83
CA SER A 537 -3.98 18.75 -11.73
C SER A 537 -4.50 17.49 -11.03
N THR A 538 -5.79 17.42 -10.73
CA THR A 538 -6.40 16.24 -10.11
C THR A 538 -7.52 15.66 -10.98
N VAL A 539 -7.55 14.33 -11.03
CA VAL A 539 -8.51 13.54 -11.81
C VAL A 539 -9.11 12.47 -10.92
N GLY A 540 -10.44 12.37 -10.85
CA GLY A 540 -11.10 11.30 -10.08
C GLY A 540 -10.91 9.91 -10.70
N PHE A 541 -11.30 9.77 -11.96
CA PHE A 541 -11.29 8.51 -12.69
C PHE A 541 -10.72 8.70 -14.10
N TYR A 542 -9.61 8.00 -14.38
CA TYR A 542 -9.12 7.85 -15.74
C TYR A 542 -9.88 6.73 -16.44
N PHE A 543 -10.23 6.93 -17.71
CA PHE A 543 -10.85 5.86 -18.50
C PHE A 543 -9.94 4.64 -18.47
N SER A 544 -10.49 3.50 -18.06
CA SER A 544 -9.70 2.29 -17.94
C SER A 544 -9.26 1.80 -19.31
N VAL A 545 -8.05 1.26 -19.38
CA VAL A 545 -7.48 0.75 -20.63
C VAL A 545 -7.55 -0.77 -20.60
N PHE A 546 -8.23 -1.37 -21.58
CA PHE A 546 -8.20 -2.81 -21.79
C PHE A 546 -7.26 -3.12 -22.94
N MET A 547 -6.19 -3.85 -22.67
CA MET A 547 -5.07 -4.05 -23.58
C MET A 547 -4.75 -5.54 -23.75
N SER A 548 -4.18 -5.91 -24.88
CA SER A 548 -3.89 -7.30 -25.25
C SER A 548 -2.79 -7.93 -24.40
N GLY A 549 -1.85 -7.14 -23.90
CA GLY A 549 -0.68 -7.62 -23.16
C GLY A 549 -0.11 -6.58 -22.20
N SER A 550 1.12 -6.83 -21.72
CA SER A 550 1.84 -5.89 -20.82
C SER A 550 2.31 -4.65 -21.58
N ASN A 551 2.47 -3.53 -20.86
CA ASN A 551 3.07 -2.30 -21.39
C ASN A 551 4.59 -2.19 -21.14
N GLY A 552 5.19 -3.17 -20.45
CA GLY A 552 6.61 -3.14 -20.08
C GLY A 552 6.95 -2.21 -18.91
N ALA A 553 5.97 -1.75 -18.14
CA ALA A 553 6.22 -1.11 -16.84
C ALA A 553 6.94 -2.10 -15.88
N PRO A 554 7.70 -1.61 -14.89
CA PRO A 554 8.04 -0.20 -14.65
C PRO A 554 9.20 0.32 -15.53
N PHE A 555 9.74 -0.46 -16.48
CA PHE A 555 10.74 0.08 -17.41
C PHE A 555 10.14 1.18 -18.30
N LYS A 556 8.86 1.04 -18.66
CA LYS A 556 8.03 2.09 -19.28
C LYS A 556 7.15 2.79 -18.23
N PRO A 557 6.69 4.02 -18.51
CA PRO A 557 5.72 4.70 -17.66
C PRO A 557 4.48 3.84 -17.41
N PHE A 558 3.98 3.84 -16.18
CA PHE A 558 2.87 2.98 -15.77
C PHE A 558 1.58 3.20 -16.56
N HIS A 559 1.31 4.44 -16.97
CA HIS A 559 0.10 4.79 -17.70
C HIS A 559 0.16 4.51 -19.22
N LYS A 560 1.34 4.21 -19.77
CA LYS A 560 1.48 4.03 -21.23
C LYS A 560 0.79 2.76 -21.73
N VAL A 561 0.34 2.82 -22.99
CA VAL A 561 -0.22 1.68 -23.72
C VAL A 561 0.79 1.28 -24.79
N MET A 562 1.21 0.01 -24.78
CA MET A 562 2.24 -0.52 -25.69
C MET A 562 1.83 -1.86 -26.32
N SER A 563 0.53 -2.17 -26.31
CA SER A 563 -0.03 -3.36 -26.96
C SER A 563 -1.41 -3.03 -27.53
N TYR A 564 -1.88 -3.84 -28.49
CA TYR A 564 -3.21 -3.65 -29.09
C TYR A 564 -4.30 -3.54 -28.04
N PRO A 565 -5.34 -2.73 -28.24
CA PRO A 565 -6.50 -2.74 -27.37
C PRO A 565 -7.12 -4.14 -27.35
N ALA A 566 -7.57 -4.61 -26.19
CA ALA A 566 -8.36 -5.82 -26.10
C ALA A 566 -9.71 -5.60 -26.81
N ILE A 567 -10.29 -6.66 -27.39
CA ILE A 567 -11.56 -6.55 -28.12
C ILE A 567 -12.67 -6.03 -27.21
N SER A 568 -12.81 -6.58 -26.01
CA SER A 568 -13.88 -6.20 -25.07
C SER A 568 -13.34 -5.69 -23.74
N GLY A 569 -14.12 -4.80 -23.13
CA GLY A 569 -13.84 -4.20 -21.83
C GLY A 569 -14.87 -3.12 -21.53
N ILE A 570 -15.18 -2.91 -20.25
CA ILE A 570 -16.13 -1.89 -19.82
C ILE A 570 -15.74 -1.33 -18.46
N SER A 571 -15.87 -0.01 -18.29
CA SER A 571 -15.79 0.62 -16.97
C SER A 571 -17.19 0.94 -16.46
N LYS A 572 -17.43 0.76 -15.17
CA LYS A 572 -18.71 1.03 -14.52
C LYS A 572 -18.50 1.86 -13.27
N LEU A 573 -19.27 2.95 -13.12
CA LEU A 573 -19.27 3.73 -11.88
C LEU A 573 -20.70 3.87 -11.39
N SER A 574 -20.96 3.39 -10.16
CA SER A 574 -22.30 3.40 -9.56
C SER A 574 -22.22 3.91 -8.12
N GLY A 575 -23.09 4.82 -7.70
CA GLY A 575 -23.13 5.32 -6.32
C GLY A 575 -21.89 6.15 -5.94
N VAL A 576 -21.14 6.66 -6.92
CA VAL A 576 -19.92 7.44 -6.69
C VAL A 576 -20.28 8.91 -6.47
N THR A 577 -19.76 9.48 -5.39
CA THR A 577 -19.84 10.92 -5.12
C THR A 577 -18.53 11.57 -5.53
N PHE A 578 -18.60 12.53 -6.46
CA PHE A 578 -17.50 13.45 -6.78
C PHE A 578 -17.74 14.77 -6.06
N ALA A 579 -16.75 15.23 -5.31
CA ALA A 579 -16.82 16.49 -4.57
C ALA A 579 -15.63 17.40 -4.86
N ASP A 580 -15.85 18.70 -4.80
CA ASP A 580 -14.79 19.72 -4.86
C ASP A 580 -13.85 19.61 -6.08
N TYR A 581 -14.41 19.27 -7.24
CA TYR A 581 -13.71 19.33 -8.53
C TYR A 581 -14.03 20.65 -9.22
N GLY A 582 -13.12 21.61 -9.13
CA GLY A 582 -13.29 22.94 -9.71
C GLY A 582 -12.00 23.49 -10.33
N ASN A 583 -11.78 24.78 -10.16
CA ASN A 583 -10.51 25.41 -10.49
C ASN A 583 -9.83 25.81 -9.17
N ALA A 584 -8.65 25.25 -8.92
CA ALA A 584 -7.86 25.54 -7.74
C ALA A 584 -6.39 25.62 -8.15
N CYS A 585 -5.60 26.43 -7.43
CA CYS A 585 -4.16 26.58 -7.68
C CYS A 585 -3.78 26.90 -9.15
N GLY A 586 -4.65 27.60 -9.88
CA GLY A 586 -4.44 27.92 -11.30
C GLY A 586 -4.60 26.74 -12.28
N SER A 587 -5.08 25.59 -11.80
CA SER A 587 -5.30 24.37 -12.59
C SER A 587 -6.77 23.97 -12.58
N LYS A 588 -7.18 23.18 -13.58
CA LYS A 588 -8.50 22.56 -13.63
C LYS A 588 -8.47 21.22 -12.90
N HIS A 589 -9.57 20.83 -12.27
CA HIS A 589 -9.74 19.53 -11.63
C HIS A 589 -11.02 18.90 -12.17
N VAL A 590 -10.96 17.62 -12.57
CA VAL A 590 -12.11 16.96 -13.22
C VAL A 590 -12.36 15.56 -12.68
N PRO A 591 -13.62 15.13 -12.52
CA PRO A 591 -13.96 13.75 -12.25
C PRO A 591 -13.47 12.78 -13.33
N PHE A 592 -13.64 13.11 -14.61
CA PHE A 592 -13.36 12.17 -15.71
C PHE A 592 -12.41 12.71 -16.77
N ILE A 593 -11.44 11.88 -17.18
CA ILE A 593 -10.62 12.10 -18.37
C ILE A 593 -10.19 10.77 -19.00
N PRO A 594 -10.09 10.68 -20.34
CA PRO A 594 -9.45 9.54 -20.98
C PRO A 594 -7.96 9.47 -20.66
N ASN A 595 -7.40 8.27 -20.56
CA ASN A 595 -5.95 8.12 -20.56
C ASN A 595 -5.40 8.52 -21.94
N SER A 596 -4.66 9.63 -21.99
CA SER A 596 -4.11 10.19 -23.23
C SER A 596 -3.14 9.25 -23.96
N ALA A 597 -2.58 8.25 -23.27
CA ALA A 597 -1.76 7.21 -23.87
C ALA A 597 -2.56 6.14 -24.63
N SER A 598 -3.90 6.08 -24.46
CA SER A 598 -4.77 5.13 -25.15
C SER A 598 -5.15 5.64 -26.55
N GLY A 599 -4.14 5.73 -27.43
CA GLY A 599 -4.27 6.31 -28.76
C GLY A 599 -5.24 5.54 -29.66
N ASP A 600 -5.21 4.21 -29.65
CA ASP A 600 -5.94 3.36 -30.61
C ASP A 600 -7.42 3.21 -30.30
N ALA A 601 -7.75 2.99 -29.02
CA ALA A 601 -9.13 2.76 -28.58
C ALA A 601 -9.34 3.30 -27.15
N SER A 602 -10.58 3.70 -26.86
CA SER A 602 -11.04 3.98 -25.51
C SER A 602 -12.31 3.16 -25.26
N HIS A 603 -12.26 2.19 -24.35
CA HIS A 603 -13.40 1.35 -24.01
C HIS A 603 -14.52 2.17 -23.35
N PRO A 604 -15.79 1.74 -23.47
CA PRO A 604 -16.92 2.52 -22.99
C PRO A 604 -17.00 2.55 -21.46
N ILE A 605 -17.57 3.65 -20.96
CA ILE A 605 -17.93 3.81 -19.55
C ILE A 605 -19.46 3.83 -19.43
N GLU A 606 -19.98 3.11 -18.44
CA GLU A 606 -21.36 3.24 -17.95
C GLU A 606 -21.35 3.89 -16.57
N VAL A 607 -22.26 4.82 -16.35
CA VAL A 607 -22.44 5.48 -15.06
C VAL A 607 -23.91 5.47 -14.65
N ASP A 608 -24.16 5.35 -13.36
CA ASP A 608 -25.46 5.50 -12.73
C ASP A 608 -25.29 5.96 -11.27
N SER A 609 -26.35 6.48 -10.67
CA SER A 609 -26.39 6.87 -9.25
C SER A 609 -25.23 7.79 -8.83
N LEU A 610 -24.70 8.61 -9.75
CA LEU A 610 -23.64 9.56 -9.46
C LEU A 610 -24.15 10.74 -8.64
N ARG A 611 -23.27 11.34 -7.83
CA ARG A 611 -23.54 12.58 -7.11
C ARG A 611 -22.39 13.56 -7.32
N PHE A 612 -22.73 14.81 -7.60
CA PHE A 612 -21.76 15.90 -7.77
C PHE A 612 -22.01 16.96 -6.69
N VAL A 613 -21.01 17.22 -5.85
CA VAL A 613 -21.08 18.19 -4.74
C VAL A 613 -20.01 19.24 -4.95
N ASP A 614 -20.39 20.51 -5.09
CA ASP A 614 -19.45 21.58 -5.44
C ASP A 614 -18.58 21.30 -6.67
N VAL A 615 -19.15 20.59 -7.65
CA VAL A 615 -18.55 20.36 -8.96
C VAL A 615 -19.36 21.14 -9.99
N PRO A 616 -18.83 22.27 -10.51
CA PRO A 616 -19.46 22.95 -11.63
C PRO A 616 -19.59 22.03 -12.85
N GLU A 617 -20.69 22.13 -13.61
CA GLU A 617 -20.94 21.24 -14.74
C GLU A 617 -19.78 21.30 -15.75
N GLU A 618 -19.18 22.48 -15.97
CA GLU A 618 -18.01 22.66 -16.84
C GLU A 618 -16.76 21.84 -16.44
N ASN A 619 -16.73 21.31 -15.22
CA ASN A 619 -15.64 20.52 -14.66
C ASN A 619 -15.91 19.02 -14.65
N TYR A 620 -17.10 18.54 -15.03
CA TYR A 620 -17.45 17.10 -14.99
C TYR A 620 -16.45 16.23 -15.76
N LEU A 621 -15.95 16.71 -16.90
CA LEU A 621 -14.98 15.97 -17.69
C LEU A 621 -14.18 16.86 -18.64
N PHE A 622 -13.17 16.26 -19.26
CA PHE A 622 -12.50 16.82 -20.44
C PHE A 622 -12.12 15.69 -21.41
N LEU A 623 -12.56 15.76 -22.67
CA LEU A 623 -12.15 14.83 -23.73
C LEU A 623 -11.10 15.50 -24.64
N PRO A 624 -9.81 15.13 -24.55
CA PRO A 624 -8.78 15.75 -25.37
C PRO A 624 -8.91 15.38 -26.86
N ARG A 625 -8.37 16.22 -27.75
CA ARG A 625 -8.26 15.88 -29.18
C ARG A 625 -7.13 14.86 -29.41
N PRO A 626 -7.22 14.03 -30.47
CA PRO A 626 -6.09 13.20 -30.88
C PRO A 626 -4.84 14.03 -31.16
N SER A 627 -3.69 13.51 -30.73
CA SER A 627 -2.40 14.13 -30.95
C SER A 627 -1.94 13.92 -32.40
N LEU A 628 -1.63 15.01 -33.09
CA LEU A 628 -1.00 14.97 -34.42
C LEU A 628 0.37 14.27 -34.40
N GLY A 629 1.04 14.20 -33.24
CA GLY A 629 2.31 13.50 -33.10
C GLY A 629 2.22 12.00 -33.33
N LEU A 630 1.03 11.41 -33.14
CA LEU A 630 0.78 9.99 -33.39
C LEU A 630 0.38 9.72 -34.86
N VAL A 631 0.28 10.76 -35.70
CA VAL A 631 0.06 10.58 -37.15
C VAL A 631 1.40 10.37 -37.83
N ASN A 632 1.91 9.14 -37.75
CA ASN A 632 3.17 8.75 -38.37
C ASN A 632 3.20 7.23 -38.68
N PRO A 633 4.10 6.75 -39.55
CA PRO A 633 4.13 5.35 -39.99
C PRO A 633 4.26 4.28 -38.89
N SER A 634 4.73 4.64 -37.69
CA SER A 634 4.91 3.69 -36.58
C SER A 634 3.68 3.60 -35.67
N ASP A 635 2.80 4.59 -35.74
CA ASP A 635 1.58 4.71 -34.94
C ASP A 635 0.36 4.67 -35.89
N CYS A 636 -0.34 5.80 -36.09
CA CYS A 636 -1.61 5.85 -36.84
C CYS A 636 -1.45 6.20 -38.33
N VAL A 637 -0.25 6.01 -38.85
CA VAL A 637 0.16 6.10 -40.26
C VAL A 637 -0.06 7.49 -40.87
N ASP A 638 -1.29 7.78 -41.29
CA ASP A 638 -1.65 8.96 -42.08
C ASP A 638 -3.01 9.55 -41.66
N MET A 639 -3.52 9.18 -40.48
CA MET A 639 -4.72 9.74 -39.87
C MET A 639 -4.60 9.82 -38.34
N ASP A 640 -5.45 10.64 -37.71
CA ASP A 640 -5.59 10.66 -36.25
C ASP A 640 -5.87 9.24 -35.70
N CYS A 641 -5.28 8.92 -34.55
CA CYS A 641 -5.68 7.73 -33.81
C CYS A 641 -7.12 7.84 -33.28
N ASP A 642 -7.83 6.72 -33.26
CA ASP A 642 -9.28 6.70 -33.01
C ASP A 642 -9.68 6.72 -31.53
N GLY A 643 -8.78 6.40 -30.60
CA GLY A 643 -9.09 6.25 -29.17
C GLY A 643 -9.77 7.47 -28.58
N MET A 644 -9.22 8.67 -28.80
CA MET A 644 -9.84 9.92 -28.33
C MET A 644 -11.07 10.31 -29.17
N LYS A 645 -11.18 9.84 -30.42
CA LYS A 645 -12.37 10.04 -31.26
C LYS A 645 -13.54 9.13 -30.89
N LYS A 646 -13.35 8.17 -29.97
CA LYS A 646 -14.39 7.18 -29.57
C LYS A 646 -14.64 7.11 -28.06
N ALA A 647 -13.93 7.91 -27.26
CA ALA A 647 -14.09 7.94 -25.80
C ALA A 647 -15.49 8.39 -25.40
N MET A 648 -16.33 7.48 -24.88
CA MET A 648 -17.73 7.76 -24.57
C MET A 648 -18.12 7.38 -23.14
N ILE A 649 -19.01 8.17 -22.55
CA ILE A 649 -19.67 7.88 -21.27
C ILE A 649 -21.17 7.73 -21.53
N ARG A 650 -21.76 6.67 -20.99
CA ARG A 650 -23.21 6.42 -21.03
C ARG A 650 -23.78 6.61 -19.65
N ASP A 651 -24.62 7.63 -19.50
CA ASP A 651 -25.37 7.90 -18.29
C ASP A 651 -26.70 7.13 -18.36
N LEU A 652 -26.82 6.10 -17.54
CA LEU A 652 -27.92 5.14 -17.62
C LEU A 652 -29.19 5.63 -16.95
N ASP A 653 -29.08 6.56 -15.98
CA ASP A 653 -30.19 7.01 -15.14
C ASP A 653 -30.36 8.54 -15.12
N GLY A 654 -29.44 9.30 -15.70
CA GLY A 654 -29.47 10.75 -15.73
C GLY A 654 -28.77 11.40 -14.55
N SER A 655 -28.10 10.64 -13.69
CA SER A 655 -27.40 11.15 -12.51
C SER A 655 -26.22 12.09 -12.86
N MET A 656 -25.71 12.04 -14.10
CA MET A 656 -24.67 12.95 -14.60
C MET A 656 -25.22 14.04 -15.52
N LEU A 657 -26.16 13.72 -16.40
CA LEU A 657 -26.58 14.60 -17.49
C LEU A 657 -27.93 15.29 -17.23
N GLY A 658 -28.65 14.88 -16.17
CA GLY A 658 -30.01 15.30 -15.82
C GLY A 658 -31.10 14.41 -16.41
N GLU A 659 -30.78 13.68 -17.48
CA GLU A 659 -31.61 12.65 -18.13
C GLU A 659 -30.68 11.56 -18.69
N ALA A 660 -31.19 10.34 -18.85
CA ALA A 660 -30.40 9.26 -19.48
C ALA A 660 -29.92 9.67 -20.88
N GLY A 661 -28.65 9.37 -21.17
CA GLY A 661 -27.99 9.91 -22.35
C GLY A 661 -26.52 9.53 -22.45
N THR A 662 -25.78 10.27 -23.27
CA THR A 662 -24.37 9.97 -23.54
C THR A 662 -23.53 11.22 -23.71
N VAL A 663 -22.29 11.16 -23.22
CA VAL A 663 -21.23 12.09 -23.60
C VAL A 663 -20.41 11.46 -24.72
N ILE A 664 -20.26 12.19 -25.83
CA ILE A 664 -19.52 11.73 -27.01
C ILE A 664 -18.53 12.79 -27.49
N PRO A 665 -17.37 12.40 -28.04
CA PRO A 665 -16.40 13.35 -28.55
C PRO A 665 -16.85 13.86 -29.92
N ASP A 666 -16.29 14.98 -30.35
CA ASP A 666 -16.41 15.41 -31.74
C ASP A 666 -15.46 14.58 -32.63
N SER A 667 -15.92 13.38 -33.02
CA SER A 667 -15.17 12.47 -33.91
C SER A 667 -14.96 13.04 -35.31
N ALA A 668 -15.72 14.06 -35.71
CA ALA A 668 -15.65 14.68 -37.04
C ALA A 668 -14.72 15.90 -37.07
N PHE A 669 -14.04 16.21 -35.98
CA PHE A 669 -13.13 17.34 -35.88
C PHE A 669 -12.15 17.37 -37.06
N GLU A 670 -12.11 18.52 -37.74
CA GLU A 670 -11.28 18.76 -38.94
C GLU A 670 -11.62 17.85 -40.14
N TRP A 671 -12.89 17.45 -40.30
CA TRP A 671 -13.36 16.79 -41.53
C TRP A 671 -13.15 17.70 -42.74
N ASP A 672 -12.36 17.24 -43.73
CA ASP A 672 -11.91 18.04 -44.89
C ASP A 672 -11.18 19.35 -44.49
N GLY A 673 -10.71 19.43 -43.24
CA GLY A 673 -9.94 20.54 -42.68
C GLY A 673 -8.44 20.30 -42.80
N ASP A 674 -7.71 20.30 -41.69
CA ASP A 674 -6.28 20.02 -41.63
C ASP A 674 -5.92 18.66 -42.27
N PRO A 675 -5.23 18.63 -43.43
CA PRO A 675 -4.93 17.38 -44.14
C PRO A 675 -4.08 16.41 -43.32
N ARG A 676 -3.33 16.91 -42.33
CA ARG A 676 -2.49 16.08 -41.43
C ARG A 676 -3.31 15.11 -40.59
N ARG A 677 -4.60 15.37 -40.38
CA ARG A 677 -5.50 14.51 -39.58
C ARG A 677 -6.10 13.35 -40.35
N GLY A 678 -5.91 13.33 -41.67
CA GLY A 678 -6.30 12.21 -42.53
C GLY A 678 -7.81 11.97 -42.66
N LEU A 679 -8.66 12.96 -42.32
CA LEU A 679 -10.12 12.85 -42.30
C LEU A 679 -10.78 13.70 -43.38
N GLY A 680 -11.68 13.12 -44.17
CA GLY A 680 -12.40 13.86 -45.21
C GLY A 680 -13.10 12.98 -46.26
N ASP A 681 -13.90 13.61 -47.13
CA ASP A 681 -14.69 12.92 -48.17
C ASP A 681 -13.79 12.18 -49.17
N TYR A 682 -12.54 12.63 -49.36
CA TYR A 682 -11.55 11.98 -50.22
C TYR A 682 -11.15 10.57 -49.77
N ARG A 683 -11.44 10.20 -48.50
CA ARG A 683 -11.20 8.84 -47.95
C ARG A 683 -12.34 7.86 -48.26
N ILE A 684 -13.49 8.34 -48.74
CA ILE A 684 -14.63 7.47 -49.11
C ILE A 684 -14.26 6.69 -50.39
N PRO A 685 -14.40 5.35 -50.40
CA PRO A 685 -14.08 4.54 -51.58
C PRO A 685 -14.79 5.04 -52.82
N ARG A 686 -14.06 5.18 -53.91
CA ARG A 686 -14.62 5.63 -55.19
C ARG A 686 -15.78 4.76 -55.65
N THR A 687 -15.75 3.47 -55.38
CA THR A 687 -16.81 2.50 -55.71
C THR A 687 -18.11 2.79 -54.97
N MET A 688 -18.06 3.25 -53.71
CA MET A 688 -19.27 3.66 -52.97
C MET A 688 -19.91 4.92 -53.56
N LEU A 689 -19.10 5.81 -54.12
CA LEU A 689 -19.55 7.05 -54.75
C LEU A 689 -19.87 6.88 -56.26
N THR A 690 -20.12 5.66 -56.74
CA THR A 690 -20.38 5.40 -58.17
C THR A 690 -21.62 4.52 -58.35
N ASN A 691 -22.57 5.02 -59.14
CA ASN A 691 -23.74 4.26 -59.55
C ASN A 691 -23.38 3.11 -60.51
N PRO A 692 -24.25 2.09 -60.68
CA PRO A 692 -24.03 1.03 -61.66
C PRO A 692 -23.86 1.51 -63.11
N ASP A 693 -24.38 2.70 -63.45
CA ASP A 693 -24.24 3.33 -64.77
C ASP A 693 -22.94 4.14 -64.95
N GLY A 694 -22.08 4.18 -63.91
CA GLY A 694 -20.80 4.89 -63.90
C GLY A 694 -20.90 6.36 -63.48
N SER A 695 -22.09 6.91 -63.23
CA SER A 695 -22.25 8.27 -62.70
C SER A 695 -21.77 8.38 -61.26
N ARG A 696 -21.27 9.56 -60.86
CA ARG A 696 -20.76 9.80 -59.50
C ARG A 696 -21.89 10.28 -58.59
N ILE A 697 -21.96 9.69 -57.40
CA ILE A 697 -22.87 10.11 -56.33
C ILE A 697 -22.12 11.12 -55.46
N PRO A 698 -22.64 12.34 -55.26
CA PRO A 698 -22.09 13.30 -54.31
C PRO A 698 -21.99 12.71 -52.90
N ALA A 699 -20.88 12.98 -52.19
CA ALA A 699 -20.61 12.38 -50.88
C ALA A 699 -21.63 12.81 -49.81
N ASP A 700 -22.15 14.04 -49.91
CA ASP A 700 -23.22 14.58 -49.07
C ASP A 700 -24.57 13.88 -49.28
N GLN A 701 -24.81 13.26 -50.44
CA GLN A 701 -26.01 12.45 -50.65
C GLN A 701 -25.95 11.09 -49.95
N LEU A 702 -24.76 10.49 -49.83
CA LEU A 702 -24.58 9.17 -49.20
C LEU A 702 -24.25 9.28 -47.70
N ALA A 703 -23.46 10.27 -47.32
CA ALA A 703 -23.01 10.53 -45.97
C ALA A 703 -23.22 12.01 -45.61
N PRO A 704 -24.48 12.48 -45.49
CA PRO A 704 -24.82 13.87 -45.18
C PRO A 704 -24.34 14.30 -43.79
N ASN A 705 -24.17 13.35 -42.86
CA ASN A 705 -23.73 13.59 -41.49
C ASN A 705 -22.34 13.01 -41.28
N LYS A 706 -21.43 13.77 -40.65
CA LYS A 706 -20.06 13.35 -40.37
C LYS A 706 -19.88 12.98 -38.90
N GLY A 707 -19.00 12.02 -38.61
CA GLY A 707 -18.74 11.55 -37.25
C GLY A 707 -19.91 10.77 -36.64
N ILE A 708 -20.06 10.84 -35.32
CA ILE A 708 -21.10 10.12 -34.55
C ILE A 708 -22.29 11.01 -34.18
N TYR A 709 -22.10 12.32 -34.15
CA TYR A 709 -23.20 13.29 -34.01
C TYR A 709 -24.08 13.31 -35.27
N ARG A 710 -25.39 13.56 -35.11
CA ARG A 710 -26.38 13.50 -36.19
C ARG A 710 -27.17 14.79 -36.39
N GLY A 711 -26.75 15.91 -35.80
CA GLY A 711 -27.38 17.20 -36.06
C GLY A 711 -28.79 17.36 -35.46
N SER A 712 -29.30 16.38 -34.71
CA SER A 712 -30.58 16.51 -34.02
C SER A 712 -30.42 17.46 -32.83
N GLY A 713 -31.53 18.10 -32.42
CA GLY A 713 -31.58 18.97 -31.24
C GLY A 713 -31.31 18.25 -29.91
N ASP A 714 -31.02 16.95 -29.96
CA ASP A 714 -30.82 16.07 -28.82
C ASP A 714 -29.39 16.14 -28.24
N CYS A 715 -28.44 16.76 -28.96
CA CYS A 715 -27.09 17.00 -28.42
C CYS A 715 -26.67 18.47 -28.46
N VAL A 716 -25.96 18.89 -27.42
CA VAL A 716 -25.38 20.23 -27.26
C VAL A 716 -23.86 20.13 -27.13
N TRP A 717 -23.13 20.98 -27.85
CA TRP A 717 -21.68 21.07 -27.71
C TRP A 717 -21.30 21.78 -26.40
N MET A 718 -20.53 21.09 -25.56
CA MET A 718 -19.98 21.60 -24.31
C MET A 718 -18.50 21.93 -24.54
N SER A 719 -18.18 23.21 -24.75
CA SER A 719 -16.81 23.66 -25.03
C SER A 719 -15.83 23.34 -23.89
N SER A 720 -16.29 23.42 -22.65
CA SER A 720 -15.53 23.10 -21.44
C SER A 720 -15.18 21.62 -21.31
N TRP A 721 -15.99 20.73 -21.89
CA TRP A 721 -15.76 19.28 -21.96
C TRP A 721 -15.02 18.87 -23.23
N GLN A 722 -15.03 19.73 -24.26
CA GLN A 722 -14.66 19.38 -25.62
C GLN A 722 -15.43 18.14 -26.13
N ALA A 723 -16.72 18.09 -25.80
CA ALA A 723 -17.60 16.96 -26.07
C ALA A 723 -19.04 17.41 -26.34
N TYR A 724 -19.84 16.54 -26.95
CA TYR A 724 -21.29 16.71 -27.01
C TYR A 724 -21.95 16.04 -25.80
N LYS A 725 -22.86 16.77 -25.15
CA LYS A 725 -23.83 16.27 -24.20
C LYS A 725 -25.10 15.88 -24.97
N CYS A 726 -25.44 14.60 -25.02
CA CYS A 726 -26.62 14.11 -25.73
C CYS A 726 -27.63 13.50 -24.76
N ASN A 727 -28.90 13.88 -24.90
CA ASN A 727 -30.03 13.30 -24.16
C ASN A 727 -30.89 12.47 -25.11
N ASN A 728 -31.64 11.49 -24.58
CA ASN A 728 -32.59 10.67 -25.38
C ASN A 728 -31.96 9.91 -26.57
N LEU A 729 -30.64 9.77 -26.58
CA LEU A 729 -29.86 9.01 -27.57
C LEU A 729 -29.01 7.99 -26.85
N ASP A 730 -28.95 6.80 -27.44
CA ASP A 730 -28.35 5.63 -26.79
C ASP A 730 -27.17 5.10 -27.61
N HIS A 731 -26.06 5.83 -27.58
CA HIS A 731 -24.87 5.47 -28.35
C HIS A 731 -24.27 4.15 -27.84
N ARG A 732 -23.80 3.31 -28.78
CA ARG A 732 -23.15 2.02 -28.51
C ARG A 732 -21.85 1.91 -29.27
N MET A 733 -20.89 1.19 -28.69
CA MET A 733 -19.71 0.74 -29.40
C MET A 733 -20.03 -0.58 -30.10
N MET A 734 -19.88 -0.60 -31.42
CA MET A 734 -19.97 -1.80 -32.24
C MET A 734 -18.57 -2.15 -32.74
N ILE A 735 -18.20 -3.42 -32.58
CA ILE A 735 -16.90 -3.93 -33.03
C ILE A 735 -17.13 -4.82 -34.25
N VAL A 736 -16.39 -4.54 -35.32
CA VAL A 736 -16.40 -5.33 -36.55
C VAL A 736 -14.97 -5.77 -36.81
N GLU A 737 -14.76 -7.08 -36.89
CA GLU A 737 -13.45 -7.69 -37.05
C GLU A 737 -13.42 -8.59 -38.29
N SER A 738 -12.28 -8.63 -38.99
CA SER A 738 -12.04 -9.64 -40.00
C SER A 738 -11.47 -10.90 -39.35
N MET A 739 -12.13 -12.04 -39.59
CA MET A 739 -11.68 -13.35 -39.12
C MET A 739 -10.74 -14.05 -40.12
N ASP A 740 -10.32 -13.34 -41.17
CA ASP A 740 -9.47 -13.90 -42.21
C ASP A 740 -7.99 -13.87 -41.80
N ALA A 741 -7.18 -14.74 -42.39
CA ALA A 741 -5.75 -14.86 -42.07
C ALA A 741 -4.94 -13.57 -42.30
N ASP A 742 -5.46 -12.65 -43.12
CA ASP A 742 -4.87 -11.35 -43.43
C ASP A 742 -5.44 -10.18 -42.60
N THR A 743 -6.11 -10.47 -41.46
CA THR A 743 -6.81 -9.49 -40.61
C THR A 743 -6.02 -8.21 -40.31
N GLU A 744 -4.70 -8.32 -40.05
CA GLU A 744 -3.83 -7.17 -39.76
C GLU A 744 -3.57 -6.26 -40.97
N THR A 745 -3.77 -6.77 -42.18
CA THR A 745 -3.51 -6.04 -43.43
C THR A 745 -4.79 -5.72 -44.21
N ARG A 746 -5.90 -6.39 -43.88
CA ARG A 746 -7.16 -6.21 -44.56
C ARG A 746 -7.90 -4.98 -44.04
N ARG A 747 -8.20 -4.07 -44.95
CA ARG A 747 -9.05 -2.92 -44.65
C ARG A 747 -10.53 -3.35 -44.62
N VAL A 748 -11.13 -3.36 -43.43
CA VAL A 748 -12.56 -3.67 -43.22
C VAL A 748 -13.45 -2.42 -43.33
N SER A 749 -12.83 -1.23 -43.40
CA SER A 749 -13.51 0.07 -43.47
C SER A 749 -13.49 0.69 -44.88
N PRO A 750 -14.51 1.49 -45.24
CA PRO A 750 -15.71 1.80 -44.45
C PRO A 750 -16.71 0.64 -44.42
N VAL A 751 -17.43 0.53 -43.30
CA VAL A 751 -18.58 -0.37 -43.14
C VAL A 751 -19.85 0.41 -43.49
N ALA A 752 -20.68 -0.13 -44.38
CA ALA A 752 -22.02 0.38 -44.62
C ALA A 752 -23.04 -0.57 -43.97
N LEU A 753 -23.95 0.00 -43.19
CA LEU A 753 -25.11 -0.71 -42.65
C LEU A 753 -26.31 -0.35 -43.51
N LEU A 754 -26.90 -1.34 -44.16
CA LEU A 754 -28.18 -1.17 -44.85
C LEU A 754 -29.28 -1.43 -43.81
N SER A 755 -30.03 -0.39 -43.44
CA SER A 755 -31.22 -0.48 -42.59
C SER A 755 -32.48 -0.73 -43.39
#